data_AF-A0A830ECS2-F1
#
_entry.id   AF-A0A830ECS2-F1
#
_cell.length_a   1.000
_cell.length_b   1.000
_cell.length_c   1.000
_cell.angle_alpha   90.00
_cell.angle_beta   90.00
_cell.angle_gamma   90.00
#
_symmetry.space_group_name_H-M   'P 1'
#
loop_
_entity.id
_entity.type
_entity.pdbx_description
1 polymer ?
#
loop_
_entity_poly.entity_id
_entity_poly.type
_entity_poly.pdbx_seq_one_letter_code
_entity_poly.pdbx_strand_id
1 'polypeptide(L)'
;MLAGSEARIGVLIAGVESEEEAREILEDVGILVNDTVTARGKVIIININKELTTLGDPVRVETDNGTYILAYKDVDCPLMNTINSPIQGVVHGTRLALASQICLKLCGETEARLGDYIVRARQEAGDLVHACLFNPTTGEWREGTVHADDLNDIKSILGIGEGLAVELANLLRRLVSPFRQVQCLKWLVGNEEYCLESLTIREVNNGQVELWLERERRGGLERVFLARLPADVRIIHDEFLGQEFYTVYINDRLIIVSSDINDFANALKNRGFIIERLDREVQLAIEALAKRMKGYLMPGITDDGIVDPYGELDLNDYGVEGLVKAYEWVVKYYPEENRVRALANIALLIAKIVSPIVRKHNKTFVDFVVWNYGRGGEGKTTLVEYVLTPLLGVGGINEYVVIKGPVKRDTQFRNLVSLHRLPLILDEQDLKSLRENAGMIIATAVGMGTIGIHASKYGLGIGARFVNMRGVIVNTNVTFPAFLHEAISNTSDVALARRVLVINWSHESVDPTAFDDLPVVKPIMGAVNNVFRKYKSELMSSSDLIDLAVKIMVALAREYARADNERVVIEDYVKALENVRSEYEVEKPQLLEDDAEEFRNASYEFARKLGIQVRSWMDVVDALLNNSPQSGVELHGARYADETTAIQERVLKLLGVGPNEDFLTSPRVPSSIARALSEGRVKVYVRANALGVVPGGWRQWLGKTGTPYRGRRYYVLDLDEFLRVFVEGDEASREASGSNGELNEAS
;
A
#
# COMPACT_ATOMS: atom_id res chain seq x y z
N MET A 1 10.75 74.13 -23.00
CA MET A 1 11.91 73.45 -23.61
C MET A 1 12.94 73.19 -22.52
N LEU A 2 12.95 71.97 -21.96
CA LEU A 2 14.15 71.27 -21.51
C LEU A 2 14.05 69.91 -22.19
N ALA A 3 14.97 69.67 -23.11
CA ALA A 3 15.05 68.49 -23.95
C ALA A 3 15.70 67.33 -23.18
N GLY A 4 15.25 66.11 -23.48
CA GLY A 4 15.88 64.79 -23.30
C GLY A 4 16.87 64.59 -22.15
N SER A 5 16.44 63.87 -21.11
CA SER A 5 17.36 63.06 -20.31
C SER A 5 17.45 61.66 -20.96
N GLU A 6 18.56 61.37 -21.64
CA GLU A 6 18.89 60.02 -22.11
C GLU A 6 19.04 59.09 -20.90
N ALA A 7 18.20 58.05 -20.80
CA ALA A 7 18.33 57.02 -19.77
C ALA A 7 19.51 56.11 -20.13
N ARG A 8 20.49 55.97 -19.23
CA ARG A 8 21.64 55.08 -19.40
C ARG A 8 21.39 53.76 -18.68
N ILE A 9 21.53 52.65 -19.40
CA ILE A 9 21.39 51.29 -18.86
C ILE A 9 22.77 50.67 -18.78
N GLY A 10 23.13 50.20 -17.57
CA GLY A 10 24.34 49.41 -17.34
C GLY A 10 23.97 47.93 -17.28
N VAL A 11 24.63 47.11 -18.10
CA VAL A 11 24.48 45.65 -18.06
C VAL A 11 25.75 45.04 -17.47
N LEU A 12 25.57 44.14 -16.50
CA LEU A 12 26.66 43.40 -15.88
C LEU A 12 26.59 41.93 -16.32
N ILE A 13 27.67 41.46 -16.93
CA ILE A 13 27.81 40.07 -17.37
C ILE A 13 28.96 39.44 -16.57
N ALA A 14 28.65 38.36 -15.87
CA ALA A 14 29.62 37.62 -15.07
C ALA A 14 29.93 36.25 -15.68
N GLY A 15 31.20 35.83 -15.63
CA GLY A 15 31.64 34.51 -16.10
C GLY A 15 32.21 34.49 -17.52
N VAL A 16 32.28 35.64 -18.18
CA VAL A 16 32.88 35.82 -19.51
C VAL A 16 34.39 36.04 -19.38
N GLU A 17 35.17 35.50 -20.31
CA GLU A 17 36.63 35.58 -20.33
C GLU A 17 37.16 36.74 -21.18
N SER A 18 36.32 37.31 -22.05
CA SER A 18 36.71 38.42 -22.94
C SER A 18 35.57 39.39 -23.28
N GLU A 19 35.94 40.59 -23.73
CA GLU A 19 35.01 41.62 -24.23
C GLU A 19 34.23 41.16 -25.47
N GLU A 20 34.88 40.44 -26.38
CA GLU A 20 34.25 39.85 -27.57
C GLU A 20 33.15 38.85 -27.20
N GLU A 21 33.42 37.95 -26.24
CA GLU A 21 32.45 36.95 -25.76
C GLU A 21 31.22 37.60 -25.11
N ALA A 22 31.44 38.66 -24.32
CA ALA A 22 30.34 39.44 -23.75
C ALA A 22 29.49 40.14 -24.83
N ARG A 23 30.13 40.61 -25.92
CA ARG A 23 29.44 41.23 -27.05
C ARG A 23 28.57 40.22 -27.79
N GLU A 24 29.12 39.04 -28.07
CA GLU A 24 28.43 37.93 -28.75
C GLU A 24 27.18 37.49 -27.97
N ILE A 25 27.32 37.30 -26.65
CA ILE A 25 26.19 36.94 -25.77
C ILE A 25 25.09 38.01 -25.78
N LEU A 26 25.47 39.30 -25.80
CA LEU A 26 24.49 40.39 -25.86
C LEU A 26 23.80 40.50 -27.21
N GLU A 27 24.52 40.29 -28.30
CA GLU A 27 23.95 40.27 -29.65
C GLU A 27 22.98 39.10 -29.82
N ASP A 28 23.30 37.92 -29.25
CA ASP A 28 22.43 36.73 -29.26
C ASP A 28 21.09 36.96 -28.55
N VAL A 29 21.07 37.80 -27.50
CA VAL A 29 19.82 38.21 -26.82
C VAL A 29 19.20 39.50 -27.40
N GLY A 30 19.68 39.94 -28.56
CA GLY A 30 19.10 41.05 -29.34
C GLY A 30 19.50 42.45 -28.89
N ILE A 31 20.60 42.59 -28.13
CA ILE A 31 21.10 43.87 -27.62
C ILE A 31 22.30 44.33 -28.45
N LEU A 32 22.12 45.39 -29.25
CA LEU A 32 23.19 46.00 -30.04
C LEU A 32 24.09 46.91 -29.19
N VAL A 33 25.38 46.56 -29.07
CA VAL A 33 26.38 47.28 -28.27
C VAL A 33 27.13 48.32 -29.12
N ASN A 34 26.69 49.58 -29.06
CA ASN A 34 27.29 50.68 -29.84
C ASN A 34 28.31 51.54 -29.07
N ASP A 35 28.47 51.36 -27.76
CA ASP A 35 29.30 52.23 -26.89
C ASP A 35 30.38 51.46 -26.11
N THR A 36 31.18 52.22 -25.33
CA THR A 36 32.36 51.77 -24.57
C THR A 36 32.06 50.61 -23.61
N VAL A 37 32.87 49.57 -23.73
CA VAL A 37 32.91 48.41 -22.82
C VAL A 37 34.13 48.56 -21.89
N THR A 38 33.99 48.18 -20.62
CA THR A 38 35.13 48.14 -19.69
C THR A 38 35.15 46.81 -18.95
N ALA A 39 36.22 46.03 -19.14
CA ALA A 39 36.41 44.73 -18.50
C ALA A 39 37.28 44.85 -17.23
N ARG A 40 36.87 44.16 -16.15
CA ARG A 40 37.72 43.94 -14.95
C ARG A 40 37.49 42.52 -14.43
N GLY A 41 38.47 41.63 -14.69
CA GLY A 41 38.35 40.21 -14.35
C GLY A 41 37.26 39.51 -15.19
N LYS A 42 36.52 38.56 -14.61
CA LYS A 42 35.41 37.85 -15.29
C LYS A 42 34.09 38.65 -15.36
N VAL A 43 34.17 39.97 -15.21
CA VAL A 43 33.01 40.86 -15.18
C VAL A 43 33.20 41.98 -16.19
N ILE A 44 32.20 42.16 -17.04
CA ILE A 44 32.19 43.17 -18.10
C ILE A 44 30.95 44.06 -17.94
N ILE A 45 31.18 45.38 -17.93
CA ILE A 45 30.13 46.39 -17.78
C ILE A 45 29.99 47.14 -19.11
N ILE A 46 28.76 47.19 -19.62
CA ILE A 46 28.43 47.78 -20.92
C ILE A 46 27.38 48.87 -20.73
N ASN A 47 27.66 50.06 -21.28
CA ASN A 47 26.70 51.17 -21.36
C ASN A 47 25.90 51.04 -22.65
N ILE A 48 24.57 51.07 -22.55
CA ILE A 48 23.68 51.02 -23.71
C ILE A 48 22.88 52.32 -23.79
N ASN A 49 22.98 52.99 -24.94
CA ASN A 49 22.22 54.19 -25.25
C ASN A 49 21.04 53.83 -26.17
N LYS A 50 19.92 53.34 -25.59
CA LYS A 50 18.65 53.18 -26.31
C LYS A 50 17.46 53.19 -25.35
N GLU A 51 16.37 53.83 -25.75
CA GLU A 51 15.07 53.73 -25.04
C GLU A 51 14.55 52.28 -25.11
N LEU A 52 14.80 51.51 -24.05
CA LEU A 52 14.18 50.21 -23.83
C LEU A 52 12.89 50.42 -23.01
N THR A 53 11.76 50.57 -23.70
CA THR A 53 10.46 50.85 -23.07
C THR A 53 9.76 49.64 -22.43
N THR A 54 10.36 48.45 -22.41
CA THR A 54 9.72 47.25 -21.85
C THR A 54 10.72 46.29 -21.19
N LEU A 55 11.20 46.65 -20.01
CA LEU A 55 11.76 45.70 -19.04
C LEU A 55 11.23 46.09 -17.65
N GLY A 56 10.22 45.36 -17.19
CA GLY A 56 9.84 45.31 -15.79
C GLY A 56 10.64 44.20 -15.10
N ASP A 57 11.10 44.46 -13.89
CA ASP A 57 11.92 43.60 -13.01
C ASP A 57 13.25 43.10 -13.62
N PRO A 58 14.28 42.81 -12.79
CA PRO A 58 15.56 42.31 -13.29
C PRO A 58 15.36 40.99 -14.06
N VAL A 59 15.64 41.01 -15.36
CA VAL A 59 15.59 39.81 -16.19
C VAL A 59 16.85 38.99 -15.98
N ARG A 60 16.67 37.80 -15.40
CA ARG A 60 17.70 36.77 -15.30
C ARG A 60 17.62 35.93 -16.57
N VAL A 61 18.60 36.08 -17.46
CA VAL A 61 18.78 35.15 -18.59
C VAL A 61 19.88 34.18 -18.17
N GLU A 62 19.56 32.89 -18.21
CA GLU A 62 20.49 31.78 -17.95
C GLU A 62 20.81 31.15 -19.31
N THR A 63 22.08 31.16 -19.70
CA THR A 63 22.55 30.48 -20.91
C THR A 63 23.07 29.09 -20.55
N ASP A 64 23.22 28.21 -21.55
CA ASP A 64 23.66 26.81 -21.38
C ASP A 64 25.04 26.66 -20.70
N ASN A 65 25.80 27.75 -20.57
CA ASN A 65 27.13 27.81 -19.94
C ASN A 65 27.11 28.38 -18.51
N GLY A 66 25.93 28.67 -17.93
CA GLY A 66 25.80 29.22 -16.58
C GLY A 66 26.09 30.72 -16.46
N THR A 67 26.06 31.47 -17.57
CA THR A 67 26.25 32.92 -17.58
C THR A 67 24.98 33.63 -17.09
N TYR A 68 25.12 34.59 -16.17
CA TYR A 68 24.01 35.39 -15.66
C TYR A 68 24.09 36.81 -16.22
N ILE A 69 23.00 37.28 -16.81
CA ILE A 69 22.82 38.69 -17.22
C ILE A 69 21.93 39.38 -16.19
N LEU A 70 22.39 40.52 -15.64
CA LEU A 70 21.57 41.40 -14.80
C LEU A 70 21.58 42.80 -15.42
N ALA A 71 20.39 43.27 -15.81
CA ALA A 71 20.18 44.61 -16.36
C ALA A 71 19.54 45.54 -15.32
N TYR A 72 20.08 46.74 -15.14
CA TYR A 72 19.55 47.76 -14.24
C TYR A 72 19.32 49.09 -14.94
N LYS A 73 18.27 49.81 -14.53
CA LYS A 73 17.94 51.15 -15.02
C LYS A 73 18.51 52.21 -14.05
N ASP A 74 19.20 53.20 -14.62
CA ASP A 74 19.78 54.38 -13.93
C ASP A 74 20.87 54.07 -12.87
N VAL A 75 22.09 53.80 -13.36
CA VAL A 75 23.30 53.74 -12.52
C VAL A 75 24.24 54.89 -12.88
N ASP A 76 24.13 56.01 -12.19
CA ASP A 76 25.22 56.99 -12.10
C ASP A 76 26.20 56.53 -11.02
N CYS A 77 27.29 55.89 -11.44
CA CYS A 77 28.36 55.43 -10.55
C CYS A 77 29.41 56.53 -10.37
N PRO A 78 29.54 57.20 -9.20
CA PRO A 78 30.50 58.30 -9.02
C PRO A 78 31.94 57.83 -8.77
N LEU A 79 32.24 56.53 -8.91
CA LEU A 79 33.55 55.97 -8.57
C LEU A 79 34.59 56.06 -9.70
N MET A 80 34.24 56.67 -10.84
CA MET A 80 35.12 56.71 -12.01
C MET A 80 36.20 57.80 -12.01
N ASN A 81 36.32 58.69 -11.02
CA ASN A 81 37.28 59.81 -11.10
C ASN A 81 38.23 60.06 -9.91
N THR A 82 38.34 59.19 -8.91
CA THR A 82 39.22 59.46 -7.76
C THR A 82 39.92 58.22 -7.22
N ILE A 83 40.99 57.80 -7.92
CA ILE A 83 42.08 57.04 -7.30
C ILE A 83 43.39 57.70 -7.72
N ASN A 84 43.69 58.83 -7.06
CA ASN A 84 45.05 59.34 -6.78
C ASN A 84 44.98 60.61 -5.91
N SER A 85 44.24 60.57 -4.79
CA SER A 85 44.47 61.45 -3.63
C SER A 85 43.63 61.00 -2.43
N PRO A 86 44.08 61.19 -1.18
CA PRO A 86 43.26 60.94 0.00
C PRO A 86 42.19 62.05 0.09
N ILE A 87 40.90 61.68 0.12
CA ILE A 87 39.82 62.66 0.29
C ILE A 87 39.00 62.35 1.54
N GLN A 88 39.09 63.30 2.48
CA GLN A 88 38.05 63.61 3.45
C GLN A 88 36.79 64.09 2.68
N GLY A 89 35.70 63.34 2.72
CA GLY A 89 34.43 63.77 2.13
C GLY A 89 33.28 62.83 2.46
N VAL A 90 32.24 63.36 3.10
CA VAL A 90 31.03 62.63 3.52
C VAL A 90 30.17 62.31 2.29
N VAL A 91 30.01 61.02 1.97
CA VAL A 91 29.09 60.52 0.93
C VAL A 91 27.78 60.10 1.60
N HIS A 92 26.63 60.55 1.08
CA HIS A 92 25.31 60.27 1.65
C HIS A 92 24.93 58.77 1.59
N GLY A 93 24.42 58.26 2.72
CA GLY A 93 24.41 56.84 3.11
C GLY A 93 23.53 55.86 2.30
N THR A 94 22.65 56.31 1.41
CA THR A 94 21.74 55.40 0.68
C THR A 94 22.39 54.71 -0.53
N ARG A 95 23.39 55.36 -1.17
CA ARG A 95 24.11 54.79 -2.32
C ARG A 95 25.23 53.82 -1.92
N LEU A 96 25.81 54.00 -0.73
CA LEU A 96 26.83 53.11 -0.19
C LEU A 96 26.26 51.75 0.21
N ALA A 97 25.02 51.74 0.74
CA ALA A 97 24.35 50.54 1.23
C ALA A 97 23.98 49.52 0.13
N LEU A 98 23.70 49.97 -1.09
CA LEU A 98 23.29 49.09 -2.19
C LEU A 98 24.50 48.42 -2.86
N ALA A 99 25.59 49.16 -3.08
CA ALA A 99 26.84 48.62 -3.61
C ALA A 99 27.49 47.63 -2.63
N SER A 100 27.44 47.92 -1.32
CA SER A 100 27.94 47.01 -0.29
C SER A 100 27.10 45.74 -0.16
N GLN A 101 25.77 45.79 -0.35
CA GLN A 101 24.94 44.58 -0.38
C GLN A 101 25.25 43.65 -1.55
N ILE A 102 25.62 44.19 -2.71
CA ILE A 102 25.99 43.40 -3.90
C ILE A 102 27.38 42.76 -3.70
N CYS A 103 28.37 43.52 -3.22
CA CYS A 103 29.69 42.97 -2.91
C CYS A 103 29.64 41.95 -1.76
N LEU A 104 28.80 42.16 -0.74
CA LEU A 104 28.57 41.19 0.34
C LEU A 104 27.98 39.88 -0.21
N LYS A 105 27.01 39.96 -1.12
CA LYS A 105 26.44 38.76 -1.77
C LYS A 105 27.44 37.95 -2.57
N LEU A 106 28.49 38.58 -3.10
CA LEU A 106 29.52 37.89 -3.87
C LEU A 106 30.61 37.24 -2.99
N CYS A 107 30.78 37.70 -1.75
CA CYS A 107 31.87 37.26 -0.88
C CYS A 107 31.56 35.98 -0.06
N GLY A 108 30.30 35.74 0.31
CA GLY A 108 29.95 34.55 1.08
C GLY A 108 28.46 34.38 1.33
N GLU A 109 28.09 33.13 1.66
CA GLU A 109 26.69 32.72 1.87
C GLU A 109 26.18 33.06 3.27
N THR A 110 27.08 33.13 4.27
CA THR A 110 26.71 33.31 5.68
C THR A 110 27.02 34.72 6.16
N GLU A 111 26.01 35.44 6.65
CA GLU A 111 26.12 36.81 7.17
C GLU A 111 25.99 36.84 8.70
N ALA A 112 26.83 37.61 9.37
CA ALA A 112 26.75 37.87 10.80
C ALA A 112 27.13 39.33 11.12
N ARG A 113 26.72 39.82 12.30
CA ARG A 113 27.15 41.14 12.80
C ARG A 113 28.21 40.97 13.88
N LEU A 114 29.23 41.82 13.82
CA LEU A 114 30.35 41.86 14.76
C LEU A 114 30.64 43.32 15.14
N GLY A 115 30.07 43.78 16.26
CA GLY A 115 30.06 45.21 16.60
C GLY A 115 29.40 46.04 15.48
N ASP A 116 30.14 47.02 14.97
CA ASP A 116 29.72 47.85 13.84
C ASP A 116 29.97 47.21 12.47
N TYR A 117 30.50 45.98 12.38
CA TYR A 117 30.78 45.32 11.10
C TYR A 117 29.71 44.29 10.72
N ILE A 118 29.38 44.23 9.44
CA ILE A 118 28.70 43.12 8.77
C ILE A 118 29.78 42.21 8.22
N VAL A 119 29.77 40.94 8.62
CA VAL A 119 30.75 39.93 8.23
C VAL A 119 30.09 38.91 7.31
N ARG A 120 30.73 38.59 6.18
CA ARG A 120 30.40 37.43 5.37
C ARG A 120 31.63 36.59 5.11
N ALA A 121 31.47 35.28 5.09
CA ALA A 121 32.59 34.38 4.88
C ALA A 121 32.24 33.16 4.03
N ARG A 122 33.24 32.60 3.36
CA ARG A 122 33.18 31.35 2.59
C ARG A 122 34.40 30.49 2.89
N GLN A 123 34.19 29.19 3.12
CA GLN A 123 35.29 28.22 3.26
C GLN A 123 35.93 27.95 1.89
N GLU A 124 37.26 28.05 1.81
CA GLU A 124 38.02 27.73 0.59
C GLU A 124 38.56 26.30 0.62
N ALA A 125 39.33 25.96 1.66
CA ALA A 125 39.88 24.61 1.87
C ALA A 125 40.38 24.43 3.31
N GLY A 126 40.00 23.32 3.96
CA GLY A 126 40.39 23.06 5.36
C GLY A 126 39.93 24.20 6.28
N ASP A 127 40.86 24.78 7.04
CA ASP A 127 40.60 25.88 7.96
C ASP A 127 40.77 27.28 7.33
N LEU A 128 41.02 27.36 6.01
CA LEU A 128 41.12 28.62 5.26
C LEU A 128 39.74 29.18 4.89
N VAL A 129 39.56 30.46 5.18
CA VAL A 129 38.29 31.16 5.04
C VAL A 129 38.51 32.48 4.32
N HIS A 130 37.78 32.69 3.23
CA HIS A 130 37.67 34.02 2.66
C HIS A 130 36.63 34.82 3.45
N ALA A 131 37.04 35.90 4.12
CA ALA A 131 36.17 36.71 4.97
C ALA A 131 36.12 38.16 4.46
N CYS A 132 34.92 38.73 4.41
CA CYS A 132 34.65 40.14 4.13
C CYS A 132 34.00 40.82 5.32
N LEU A 133 34.49 42.01 5.68
CA LEU A 133 33.99 42.87 6.73
C LEU A 133 33.59 44.22 6.14
N PHE A 134 32.37 44.63 6.43
CA PHE A 134 31.84 45.93 6.01
C PHE A 134 31.33 46.71 7.21
N ASN A 135 31.85 47.91 7.44
CA ASN A 135 31.29 48.81 8.43
C ASN A 135 30.26 49.75 7.74
N PRO A 136 28.95 49.60 8.01
CA PRO A 136 27.92 50.43 7.38
C PRO A 136 27.93 51.87 7.88
N THR A 137 28.56 52.15 9.04
CA THR A 137 28.66 53.49 9.62
C THR A 137 29.78 54.30 8.97
N THR A 138 30.93 53.68 8.70
CA THR A 138 32.11 54.35 8.11
C THR A 138 32.24 54.12 6.61
N GLY A 139 31.55 53.10 6.06
CA GLY A 139 31.71 52.67 4.68
C GLY A 139 32.97 51.85 4.41
N GLU A 140 33.71 51.49 5.46
CA GLU A 140 34.98 50.77 5.36
C GLU A 140 34.76 49.30 4.95
N TRP A 141 35.57 48.82 4.00
CA TRP A 141 35.55 47.45 3.50
C TRP A 141 36.91 46.77 3.70
N ARG A 142 36.89 45.51 4.15
CA ARG A 142 38.09 44.69 4.35
C ARG A 142 37.81 43.26 3.93
N GLU A 143 38.73 42.64 3.20
CA GLU A 143 38.57 41.25 2.78
C GLU A 143 39.91 40.52 2.72
N GLY A 144 39.87 39.20 2.86
CA GLY A 144 41.05 38.37 2.73
C GLY A 144 40.80 36.92 3.12
N THR A 145 41.66 36.03 2.61
CA THR A 145 41.67 34.62 3.01
C THR A 145 42.54 34.46 4.24
N VAL A 146 41.94 34.00 5.34
CA VAL A 146 42.56 33.86 6.65
C VAL A 146 42.42 32.44 7.18
N HIS A 147 43.35 31.97 8.00
CA HIS A 147 43.18 30.76 8.78
C HIS A 147 42.25 31.05 9.98
N ALA A 148 41.14 30.31 10.10
CA ALA A 148 40.10 30.57 11.13
C ALA A 148 40.64 30.56 12.58
N ASP A 149 41.74 29.83 12.80
CA ASP A 149 42.38 29.65 14.11
C ASP A 149 43.57 30.57 14.39
N ASP A 150 44.10 31.28 13.38
CA ASP A 150 45.30 32.11 13.54
C ASP A 150 44.92 33.59 13.73
N LEU A 151 44.94 34.02 15.00
CA LEU A 151 44.66 35.41 15.36
C LEU A 151 45.63 36.41 14.73
N ASN A 152 46.89 36.02 14.47
CA ASN A 152 47.86 36.92 13.84
C ASN A 152 47.58 37.05 12.34
N ASP A 153 47.17 35.96 11.71
CA ASP A 153 46.75 35.93 10.30
C ASP A 153 45.52 36.82 10.08
N ILE A 154 44.49 36.65 10.92
CA ILE A 154 43.27 37.48 10.91
C ILE A 154 43.59 38.96 11.12
N LYS A 155 44.43 39.29 12.11
CA LYS A 155 44.82 40.69 12.39
C LYS A 155 45.59 41.30 11.23
N SER A 156 46.54 40.57 10.66
CA SER A 156 47.47 41.11 9.66
C SER A 156 46.81 41.25 8.29
N ILE A 157 46.01 40.26 7.87
CA ILE A 157 45.35 40.26 6.56
C ILE A 157 44.16 41.21 6.53
N LEU A 158 43.35 41.23 7.59
CA LEU A 158 42.17 42.09 7.67
C LEU A 158 42.45 43.42 8.38
N GLY A 159 43.68 43.65 8.85
CA GLY A 159 44.13 44.90 9.48
C GLY A 159 43.40 45.30 10.78
N ILE A 160 42.70 44.38 11.44
CA ILE A 160 41.79 44.67 12.57
C ILE A 160 42.49 44.60 13.93
N GLY A 161 41.94 45.33 14.92
CA GLY A 161 42.44 45.33 16.29
C GLY A 161 42.21 44.00 17.03
N GLU A 162 42.94 43.79 18.13
CA GLU A 162 42.98 42.50 18.81
C GLU A 162 41.63 42.01 19.37
N GLY A 163 40.82 42.91 19.94
CA GLY A 163 39.48 42.54 20.42
C GLY A 163 38.58 42.02 19.29
N LEU A 164 38.51 42.76 18.18
CA LEU A 164 37.70 42.39 17.01
C LEU A 164 38.24 41.12 16.33
N ALA A 165 39.56 40.92 16.32
CA ALA A 165 40.17 39.70 15.79
C ALA A 165 39.79 38.44 16.60
N VAL A 166 39.70 38.54 17.92
CA VAL A 166 39.26 37.43 18.77
C VAL A 166 37.79 37.10 18.53
N GLU A 167 36.93 38.10 18.44
CA GLU A 167 35.51 37.90 18.14
C GLU A 167 35.31 37.34 16.72
N LEU A 168 36.05 37.85 15.73
CA LEU A 168 36.03 37.36 14.36
C LEU A 168 36.56 35.93 14.26
N ALA A 169 37.65 35.58 14.93
CA ALA A 169 38.16 34.22 14.96
C ALA A 169 37.12 33.24 15.53
N ASN A 170 36.43 33.62 16.62
CA ASN A 170 35.35 32.82 17.18
C ASN A 170 34.15 32.67 16.24
N LEU A 171 33.84 33.72 15.46
CA LEU A 171 32.81 33.69 14.44
C LEU A 171 33.22 32.79 13.26
N LEU A 172 34.42 32.97 12.69
CA LEU A 172 34.96 32.19 11.57
C LEU A 172 35.10 30.71 11.93
N ARG A 173 35.54 30.38 13.16
CA ARG A 173 35.57 28.99 13.66
C ARG A 173 34.21 28.32 13.61
N ARG A 174 33.11 29.04 13.89
CA ARG A 174 31.75 28.48 13.78
C ARG A 174 31.32 28.31 12.33
N LEU A 175 31.76 29.20 11.45
CA LEU A 175 31.41 29.21 10.03
C LEU A 175 32.15 28.13 9.22
N VAL A 176 33.35 27.75 9.67
CA VAL A 176 34.26 26.83 8.96
C VAL A 176 34.34 25.47 9.66
N SER A 177 33.70 25.38 10.82
CA SER A 177 33.51 24.13 11.53
C SER A 177 32.92 23.09 10.58
N PRO A 178 33.53 21.90 10.42
CA PRO A 178 32.86 20.79 9.75
C PRO A 178 31.63 20.34 10.54
N PHE A 179 31.38 20.94 11.72
CA PHE A 179 30.22 20.75 12.55
C PHE A 179 29.17 21.81 12.24
N ARG A 180 28.07 21.39 11.61
CA ARG A 180 26.87 22.21 11.40
C ARG A 180 25.99 22.14 12.64
N GLN A 181 25.63 23.29 13.22
CA GLN A 181 24.65 23.32 14.30
C GLN A 181 23.27 22.90 13.78
N VAL A 182 22.68 21.91 14.43
CA VAL A 182 21.35 21.36 14.09
C VAL A 182 20.29 21.89 15.03
N GLN A 183 20.59 21.98 16.33
CA GLN A 183 19.63 22.45 17.32
C GLN A 183 20.32 23.09 18.52
N CYS A 184 19.77 24.19 19.04
CA CYS A 184 20.15 24.71 20.34
C CYS A 184 19.31 24.05 21.44
N LEU A 185 19.95 23.44 22.43
CA LEU A 185 19.30 22.79 23.57
C LEU A 185 19.10 23.75 24.75
N LYS A 186 19.99 24.74 24.90
CA LYS A 186 19.93 25.69 26.00
C LYS A 186 20.33 27.09 25.56
N TRP A 187 19.41 28.03 25.75
CA TRP A 187 19.64 29.45 25.51
C TRP A 187 20.03 30.16 26.81
N LEU A 188 20.98 31.08 26.69
CA LEU A 188 21.20 32.14 27.66
C LEU A 188 20.49 33.39 27.12
N VAL A 189 19.51 33.87 27.88
CA VAL A 189 18.75 35.07 27.51
C VAL A 189 19.37 36.26 28.24
N GLY A 190 20.12 37.08 27.49
CA GLY A 190 20.67 38.37 27.91
C GLY A 190 20.28 39.48 26.93
N ASN A 191 21.16 40.48 26.72
CA ASN A 191 20.96 41.49 25.65
C ASN A 191 21.09 40.91 24.24
N GLU A 192 21.69 39.71 24.10
CA GLU A 192 21.74 38.89 22.88
C GLU A 192 21.41 37.43 23.25
N GLU A 193 20.67 36.72 22.40
CA GLU A 193 20.35 35.31 22.59
C GLU A 193 21.55 34.43 22.21
N TYR A 194 22.08 33.68 23.18
CA TYR A 194 23.28 32.87 22.97
C TYR A 194 23.03 31.40 23.29
N CYS A 195 23.49 30.48 22.43
CA CYS A 195 23.33 29.05 22.64
C CYS A 195 24.46 28.46 23.49
N LEU A 196 24.15 28.00 24.71
CA LEU A 196 25.13 27.40 25.64
C LEU A 196 25.39 25.92 25.38
N GLU A 197 24.37 25.21 24.92
CA GLU A 197 24.45 23.77 24.61
C GLU A 197 23.79 23.55 23.27
N SER A 198 24.53 22.99 22.31
CA SER A 198 24.04 22.77 20.96
C SER A 198 24.37 21.36 20.46
N LEU A 199 23.45 20.82 19.67
CA LEU A 199 23.69 19.61 18.89
C LEU A 199 24.27 20.03 17.55
N THR A 200 25.41 19.44 17.21
CA THR A 200 26.09 19.69 15.95
C THR A 200 26.36 18.38 15.23
N ILE A 201 26.38 18.44 13.90
CA ILE A 201 26.63 17.28 13.04
C ILE A 201 27.86 17.50 12.19
N ARG A 202 28.66 16.46 12.03
CA ARG A 202 29.80 16.44 11.13
C ARG A 202 29.58 15.37 10.07
N GLU A 203 29.61 15.75 8.79
CA GLU A 203 29.60 14.77 7.72
C GLU A 203 30.91 13.96 7.74
N VAL A 204 30.78 12.65 7.55
CA VAL A 204 31.89 11.71 7.48
C VAL A 204 31.80 10.96 6.15
N ASN A 205 32.94 10.55 5.62
CA ASN A 205 33.01 9.76 4.40
C ASN A 205 32.05 8.55 4.47
N ASN A 206 31.48 8.19 3.31
CA ASN A 206 30.54 7.06 3.11
C ASN A 206 29.09 7.30 3.52
N GLY A 207 28.59 8.54 3.44
CA GLY A 207 27.16 8.83 3.66
C GLY A 207 26.72 8.70 5.11
N GLN A 208 27.62 9.00 6.05
CA GLN A 208 27.37 8.98 7.49
C GLN A 208 27.54 10.37 8.08
N VAL A 209 26.86 10.62 9.19
CA VAL A 209 27.00 11.84 9.99
C VAL A 209 27.33 11.47 11.42
N GLU A 210 28.29 12.17 12.00
CA GLU A 210 28.56 12.09 13.44
C GLU A 210 27.84 13.21 14.16
N LEU A 211 27.16 12.84 15.24
CA LEU A 211 26.44 13.73 16.12
C LEU A 211 27.29 14.03 17.36
N TRP A 212 27.40 15.31 17.66
CA TRP A 212 28.19 15.83 18.78
C TRP A 212 27.36 16.81 19.60
N LEU A 213 27.52 16.74 20.92
CA LEU A 213 27.01 17.74 21.85
C LEU A 213 28.13 18.72 22.16
N GLU A 214 27.93 19.98 21.79
CA GLU A 214 28.83 21.07 22.12
C GLU A 214 28.29 21.85 23.30
N ARG A 215 29.11 22.00 24.35
CA ARG A 215 28.77 22.77 25.56
C ARG A 215 29.80 23.85 25.79
N GLU A 216 29.33 25.08 25.98
CA GLU A 216 30.20 26.19 26.31
C GLU A 216 30.39 26.32 27.82
N ARG A 217 31.65 26.23 28.25
CA ARG A 217 32.05 26.39 29.66
C ARG A 217 33.05 27.53 29.80
N ARG A 218 33.22 28.01 31.03
CA ARG A 218 34.15 29.12 31.39
C ARG A 218 35.63 28.91 30.98
N GLY A 219 36.00 27.76 30.42
CA GLY A 219 37.35 27.43 29.94
C GLY A 219 37.42 26.92 28.48
N GLY A 220 36.34 27.01 27.71
CA GLY A 220 36.31 26.61 26.30
C GLY A 220 35.11 25.73 25.91
N LEU A 221 35.10 25.30 24.65
CA LEU A 221 34.08 24.44 24.05
C LEU A 221 34.36 22.97 24.40
N GLU A 222 33.45 22.33 25.12
CA GLU A 222 33.48 20.89 25.38
C GLU A 222 32.66 20.17 24.30
N ARG A 223 33.26 19.17 23.63
CA ARG A 223 32.57 18.35 22.61
C ARG A 223 32.43 16.92 23.11
N VAL A 224 31.21 16.40 23.13
CA VAL A 224 30.91 15.01 23.49
C VAL A 224 30.35 14.28 22.28
N PHE A 225 31.01 13.22 21.85
CA PHE A 225 30.48 12.35 20.79
C PHE A 225 29.24 11.62 21.30
N LEU A 226 28.16 11.66 20.52
CA LEU A 226 26.89 11.01 20.88
C LEU A 226 26.58 9.81 20.00
N ALA A 227 26.69 9.96 18.69
CA ALA A 227 26.30 8.93 17.74
C ALA A 227 26.97 9.10 16.37
N ARG A 228 27.04 8.00 15.60
CA ARG A 228 27.34 7.98 14.17
C ARG A 228 26.15 7.35 13.45
N LEU A 229 25.44 8.17 12.69
CA LEU A 229 24.17 7.85 12.03
C LEU A 229 24.33 7.87 10.50
N PRO A 230 23.41 7.26 9.75
CA PRO A 230 23.33 7.47 8.30
C PRO A 230 22.94 8.92 8.00
N ALA A 231 23.42 9.47 6.88
CA ALA A 231 23.10 10.83 6.46
C ALA A 231 21.65 10.97 5.96
N ASP A 232 21.09 9.91 5.37
CA ASP A 232 19.74 9.92 4.79
C ASP A 232 18.71 9.28 5.73
N VAL A 233 18.46 9.96 6.85
CA VAL A 233 17.35 9.66 7.75
C VAL A 233 16.12 10.42 7.28
N ARG A 234 14.98 9.74 7.18
CA ARG A 234 13.70 10.34 6.78
C ARG A 234 12.60 9.92 7.75
N ILE A 235 11.68 10.84 8.02
CA ILE A 235 10.40 10.55 8.67
C ILE A 235 9.35 10.54 7.57
N ILE A 236 8.84 9.36 7.23
CA ILE A 236 7.88 9.20 6.14
C ILE A 236 6.48 9.03 6.75
N HIS A 237 5.57 9.93 6.38
CA HIS A 237 4.15 9.72 6.56
C HIS A 237 3.66 8.78 5.44
N ASP A 238 3.40 7.51 5.79
CA ASP A 238 2.92 6.52 4.83
C ASP A 238 1.46 6.81 4.46
N GLU A 239 1.20 7.15 3.20
CA GLU A 239 -0.13 7.56 2.73
C GLU A 239 -1.15 6.41 2.66
N PHE A 240 -0.69 5.16 2.77
CA PHE A 240 -1.55 4.00 2.84
C PHE A 240 -1.96 3.68 4.29
N LEU A 241 -1.01 3.77 5.23
CA LEU A 241 -1.22 3.47 6.66
C LEU A 241 -1.69 4.68 7.48
N GLY A 242 -1.44 5.90 7.01
CA GLY A 242 -1.79 7.15 7.70
C GLY A 242 -0.97 7.41 8.96
N GLN A 243 0.26 6.91 9.02
CA GLN A 243 1.15 7.00 10.19
C GLN A 243 2.57 7.40 9.78
N GLU A 244 3.32 8.00 10.70
CA GLU A 244 4.73 8.37 10.49
C GLU A 244 5.67 7.24 10.91
N PHE A 245 6.74 7.04 10.14
CA PHE A 245 7.79 6.06 10.41
C PHE A 245 9.17 6.68 10.23
N TYR A 246 10.10 6.29 11.10
CA TYR A 246 11.52 6.54 10.96
C TYR A 246 12.11 5.59 9.94
N THR A 247 12.87 6.12 8.99
CA THR A 247 13.43 5.35 7.89
C THR A 247 14.86 5.75 7.57
N VAL A 248 15.59 4.81 6.99
CA VAL A 248 16.94 5.03 6.45
C VAL A 248 17.00 4.51 5.04
N TYR A 249 17.55 5.33 4.15
CA TYR A 249 17.87 4.95 2.78
C TYR A 249 19.37 4.83 2.59
N ILE A 250 19.80 3.81 1.86
CA ILE A 250 21.18 3.66 1.37
C ILE A 250 21.10 3.34 -0.11
N ASN A 251 21.77 4.13 -0.96
CA ASN A 251 21.72 4.01 -2.42
C ASN A 251 20.27 3.97 -2.94
N ASP A 252 19.44 4.89 -2.45
CA ASP A 252 18.00 4.99 -2.74
C ASP A 252 17.14 3.78 -2.38
N ARG A 253 17.67 2.83 -1.60
CA ARG A 253 16.91 1.68 -1.08
C ARG A 253 16.61 1.82 0.40
N LEU A 254 15.37 1.56 0.76
CA LEU A 254 14.90 1.55 2.14
C LEU A 254 15.50 0.34 2.88
N ILE A 255 16.26 0.58 3.94
CA ILE A 255 16.95 -0.50 4.68
C ILE A 255 16.46 -0.68 6.12
N ILE A 256 15.87 0.36 6.71
CA ILE A 256 15.35 0.37 8.07
C ILE A 256 14.00 1.09 8.05
N VAL A 257 13.02 0.53 8.74
CA VAL A 257 11.69 1.12 8.98
C VAL A 257 11.32 0.85 10.44
N SER A 258 10.87 1.87 11.16
CA SER A 258 10.33 1.70 12.51
C SER A 258 9.31 2.79 12.83
N SER A 259 8.23 2.42 13.52
CA SER A 259 7.28 3.38 14.10
C SER A 259 7.69 3.87 15.50
N ASP A 260 8.66 3.20 16.14
CA ASP A 260 9.19 3.55 17.46
C ASP A 260 10.67 3.93 17.38
N ILE A 261 11.06 4.98 18.10
CA ILE A 261 12.42 5.52 18.05
C ILE A 261 13.45 4.60 18.74
N ASN A 262 13.04 3.81 19.73
CA ASN A 262 13.93 2.84 20.38
C ASN A 262 14.19 1.65 19.46
N ASP A 263 13.15 1.14 18.83
CA ASP A 263 13.27 0.08 17.81
C ASP A 263 14.11 0.56 16.61
N PHE A 264 13.93 1.82 16.21
CA PHE A 264 14.74 2.46 15.17
C PHE A 264 16.23 2.51 15.56
N ALA A 265 16.55 2.97 16.78
CA ALA A 265 17.91 3.05 17.28
C ALA A 265 18.56 1.65 17.41
N ASN A 266 17.79 0.65 17.83
CA ASN A 266 18.26 -0.74 17.89
C ASN A 266 18.55 -1.29 16.48
N ALA A 267 17.69 -1.01 15.50
CA ALA A 267 17.91 -1.39 14.11
C ALA A 267 19.17 -0.74 13.52
N LEU A 268 19.42 0.54 13.84
CA LEU A 268 20.65 1.24 13.48
C LEU A 268 21.89 0.54 14.08
N LYS A 269 21.89 0.24 15.38
CA LYS A 269 22.99 -0.48 16.05
C LYS A 269 23.26 -1.84 15.40
N ASN A 270 22.21 -2.61 15.09
CA ASN A 270 22.33 -3.91 14.44
C ASN A 270 22.94 -3.84 13.02
N ARG A 271 22.86 -2.67 12.37
CA ARG A 271 23.48 -2.40 11.06
C ARG A 271 24.88 -1.80 11.17
N GLY A 272 25.46 -1.73 12.37
CA GLY A 272 26.82 -1.24 12.60
C GLY A 272 26.94 0.27 12.81
N PHE A 273 25.83 1.00 12.94
CA PHE A 273 25.85 2.40 13.35
C PHE A 273 26.11 2.52 14.85
N ILE A 274 26.71 3.63 15.28
CA ILE A 274 27.13 3.83 16.67
C ILE A 274 26.13 4.76 17.36
N ILE A 275 25.55 4.31 18.47
CA ILE A 275 24.72 5.15 19.34
C ILE A 275 25.16 4.84 20.78
N GLU A 276 25.94 5.74 21.38
CA GLU A 276 26.51 5.57 22.72
C GLU A 276 25.39 5.51 23.78
N ARG A 277 24.45 6.45 23.70
CA ARG A 277 23.27 6.53 24.55
C ARG A 277 22.06 6.99 23.75
N LEU A 278 20.89 6.41 24.01
CA LEU A 278 19.62 6.89 23.45
C LEU A 278 18.95 7.78 24.51
N ASP A 279 19.55 8.92 24.77
CA ASP A 279 19.00 9.98 25.61
C ASP A 279 18.16 10.96 24.78
N ARG A 280 17.54 11.94 25.45
CA ARG A 280 16.65 12.91 24.81
C ARG A 280 17.38 13.71 23.73
N GLU A 281 18.66 13.99 23.95
CA GLU A 281 19.55 14.71 23.06
C GLU A 281 19.74 13.97 21.73
N VAL A 282 20.00 12.66 21.77
CA VAL A 282 20.11 11.84 20.55
C VAL A 282 18.77 11.69 19.84
N GLN A 283 17.65 11.57 20.57
CA GLN A 283 16.32 11.53 19.95
C GLN A 283 15.99 12.82 19.20
N LEU A 284 16.20 13.97 19.83
CA LEU A 284 16.01 15.30 19.23
C LEU A 284 16.92 15.49 18.00
N ALA A 285 18.16 15.01 18.08
CA ALA A 285 19.08 15.07 16.94
C ALA A 285 18.61 14.21 15.76
N ILE A 286 18.12 12.99 16.00
CA ILE A 286 17.54 12.13 14.95
C ILE A 286 16.36 12.85 14.29
N GLU A 287 15.46 13.44 15.08
CA GLU A 287 14.31 14.19 14.56
C GLU A 287 14.72 15.43 13.77
N ALA A 288 15.76 16.14 14.20
CA ALA A 288 16.23 17.35 13.54
C ALA A 288 17.06 17.06 12.28
N LEU A 289 17.71 15.90 12.22
CA LEU A 289 18.37 15.37 11.02
C LEU A 289 17.37 14.85 9.98
N ALA A 290 16.24 14.31 10.44
CA ALA A 290 15.32 13.60 9.57
C ALA A 290 14.54 14.53 8.63
N LYS A 291 14.55 14.21 7.34
CA LYS A 291 13.66 14.87 6.36
C LYS A 291 12.25 14.31 6.51
N ARG A 292 11.27 15.17 6.84
CA ARG A 292 9.85 14.81 6.87
C ARG A 292 9.26 14.86 5.47
N MET A 293 8.62 13.78 5.02
CA MET A 293 7.97 13.71 3.72
C MET A 293 6.78 12.76 3.71
N LYS A 294 5.92 12.88 2.70
CA LYS A 294 4.87 11.87 2.42
C LYS A 294 5.42 10.83 1.46
N GLY A 295 4.99 9.59 1.59
CA GLY A 295 5.43 8.51 0.71
C GLY A 295 4.78 7.18 1.03
N TYR A 296 5.41 6.10 0.56
CA TYR A 296 4.96 4.73 0.75
C TYR A 296 6.16 3.86 1.15
N LEU A 297 6.00 3.06 2.19
CA LEU A 297 7.09 2.26 2.78
C LEU A 297 7.15 0.83 2.27
N MET A 298 6.01 0.31 1.82
CA MET A 298 5.87 -1.06 1.38
C MET A 298 5.70 -1.13 -0.15
N PRO A 299 6.22 -2.18 -0.80
CA PRO A 299 6.10 -2.35 -2.24
C PRO A 299 4.65 -2.66 -2.65
N GLY A 300 4.30 -2.26 -3.87
CA GLY A 300 3.03 -2.54 -4.52
C GLY A 300 2.29 -1.28 -4.97
N ILE A 301 1.06 -1.45 -5.44
CA ILE A 301 0.29 -0.41 -6.13
C ILE A 301 -0.08 0.77 -5.20
N THR A 302 -0.05 1.99 -5.76
CA THR A 302 -0.44 3.26 -5.12
C THR A 302 -1.34 4.05 -6.05
N ASP A 303 -1.70 5.28 -5.67
CA ASP A 303 -2.46 6.17 -6.55
C ASP A 303 -1.69 6.57 -7.82
N ASP A 304 -0.35 6.59 -7.78
CA ASP A 304 0.49 7.04 -8.91
C ASP A 304 1.11 5.89 -9.71
N GLY A 305 0.93 4.66 -9.25
CA GLY A 305 1.51 3.45 -9.85
C GLY A 305 2.15 2.54 -8.81
N ILE A 306 2.89 1.55 -9.28
CA ILE A 306 3.61 0.60 -8.42
C ILE A 306 4.87 1.28 -7.88
N VAL A 307 5.05 1.22 -6.57
CA VAL A 307 6.27 1.67 -5.89
C VAL A 307 7.03 0.46 -5.35
N ASP A 308 8.35 0.58 -5.31
CA ASP A 308 9.23 -0.42 -4.74
C ASP A 308 10.36 0.23 -3.95
N PRO A 309 10.12 0.58 -2.68
CA PRO A 309 11.13 1.21 -1.83
C PRO A 309 12.35 0.32 -1.56
N TYR A 310 12.23 -0.99 -1.73
CA TYR A 310 13.29 -1.97 -1.44
C TYR A 310 14.15 -2.28 -2.67
N GLY A 311 13.63 -2.11 -3.88
CA GLY A 311 14.31 -2.46 -5.13
C GLY A 311 14.33 -3.96 -5.40
N GLU A 312 13.24 -4.64 -5.05
CA GLU A 312 13.04 -6.10 -5.13
C GLU A 312 12.04 -6.53 -6.23
N LEU A 313 11.43 -5.57 -6.95
CA LEU A 313 10.48 -5.81 -8.04
C LEU A 313 11.10 -5.50 -9.41
N ASP A 314 10.92 -6.40 -10.37
CA ASP A 314 11.15 -6.07 -11.78
C ASP A 314 9.97 -5.26 -12.33
N LEU A 315 10.17 -3.94 -12.41
CA LEU A 315 9.17 -2.99 -12.95
C LEU A 315 9.37 -2.67 -14.44
N ASN A 316 10.25 -3.39 -15.15
CA ASN A 316 10.40 -3.22 -16.59
C ASN A 316 9.11 -3.62 -17.31
N ASP A 317 8.80 -2.88 -18.37
CA ASP A 317 7.62 -3.14 -19.19
C ASP A 317 7.93 -4.10 -20.33
N TYR A 318 7.60 -5.37 -20.13
CA TYR A 318 7.69 -6.43 -21.15
C TYR A 318 6.38 -6.64 -21.92
N GLY A 319 5.39 -5.75 -21.77
CA GLY A 319 4.08 -5.89 -22.40
C GLY A 319 3.37 -7.20 -22.01
N VAL A 320 2.81 -7.91 -22.99
CA VAL A 320 2.07 -9.17 -22.77
C VAL A 320 2.90 -10.44 -23.01
N GLU A 321 4.22 -10.32 -23.24
CA GLU A 321 5.08 -11.46 -23.57
C GLU A 321 5.00 -12.59 -22.52
N GLY A 322 5.05 -12.24 -21.23
CA GLY A 322 4.92 -13.20 -20.14
C GLY A 322 3.60 -13.96 -20.14
N LEU A 323 2.49 -13.29 -20.52
CA LEU A 323 1.18 -13.91 -20.64
C LEU A 323 1.09 -14.85 -21.84
N VAL A 324 1.68 -14.47 -22.97
CA VAL A 324 1.73 -15.34 -24.15
C VAL A 324 2.52 -16.62 -23.85
N LYS A 325 3.68 -16.51 -23.19
CA LYS A 325 4.49 -17.68 -22.81
C LYS A 325 3.80 -18.57 -21.78
N ALA A 326 3.14 -17.97 -20.80
CA ALA A 326 2.32 -18.70 -19.83
C ALA A 326 1.16 -19.45 -20.52
N TYR A 327 0.46 -18.78 -21.44
CA TYR A 327 -0.63 -19.36 -22.21
C TYR A 327 -0.15 -20.55 -23.06
N GLU A 328 0.89 -20.37 -23.87
CA GLU A 328 1.44 -21.42 -24.74
C GLU A 328 1.77 -22.69 -23.94
N TRP A 329 2.39 -22.52 -22.78
CA TRP A 329 2.78 -23.62 -21.90
C TRP A 329 1.58 -24.30 -21.23
N VAL A 330 0.64 -23.52 -20.68
CA VAL A 330 -0.58 -24.05 -20.06
C VAL A 330 -1.43 -24.79 -21.09
N VAL A 331 -1.63 -24.24 -22.29
CA VAL A 331 -2.38 -24.90 -23.37
C VAL A 331 -1.72 -26.20 -23.80
N LYS A 332 -0.39 -26.24 -23.87
CA LYS A 332 0.35 -27.44 -24.29
C LYS A 332 0.25 -28.58 -23.28
N TYR A 333 0.28 -28.28 -21.97
CA TYR A 333 0.53 -29.28 -20.93
C TYR A 333 -0.59 -29.51 -19.92
N TYR A 334 -1.54 -28.59 -19.79
CA TYR A 334 -2.67 -28.78 -18.88
C TYR A 334 -3.83 -29.47 -19.62
N PRO A 335 -4.50 -30.43 -18.97
CA PRO A 335 -5.77 -30.99 -19.44
C PRO A 335 -6.79 -29.90 -19.73
N GLU A 336 -7.74 -30.14 -20.64
CA GLU A 336 -8.70 -29.14 -21.12
C GLU A 336 -9.44 -28.44 -19.97
N GLU A 337 -9.95 -29.22 -19.02
CA GLU A 337 -10.62 -28.67 -17.84
C GLU A 337 -9.67 -27.80 -16.99
N ASN A 338 -8.48 -28.31 -16.66
CA ASN A 338 -7.51 -27.61 -15.81
C ASN A 338 -6.83 -26.41 -16.49
N ARG A 339 -6.81 -26.38 -17.82
CA ARG A 339 -6.35 -25.22 -18.61
C ARG A 339 -7.16 -23.98 -18.31
N VAL A 340 -8.49 -24.07 -18.32
CA VAL A 340 -9.39 -22.94 -18.02
C VAL A 340 -9.10 -22.39 -16.62
N ARG A 341 -8.97 -23.27 -15.63
CA ARG A 341 -8.69 -22.89 -14.22
C ARG A 341 -7.31 -22.24 -14.06
N ALA A 342 -6.31 -22.76 -14.76
CA ALA A 342 -4.96 -22.20 -14.76
C ALA A 342 -4.92 -20.79 -15.38
N LEU A 343 -5.55 -20.60 -16.55
CA LEU A 343 -5.65 -19.30 -17.21
C LEU A 343 -6.40 -18.27 -16.33
N ALA A 344 -7.52 -18.66 -15.74
CA ALA A 344 -8.26 -17.80 -14.82
C ALA A 344 -7.41 -17.37 -13.61
N ASN A 345 -6.64 -18.30 -13.02
CA ASN A 345 -5.74 -17.98 -11.89
C ASN A 345 -4.65 -16.99 -12.25
N ILE A 346 -4.05 -17.10 -13.44
CA ILE A 346 -3.08 -16.11 -13.95
C ILE A 346 -3.72 -14.71 -14.01
N ALA A 347 -4.94 -14.62 -14.54
CA ALA A 347 -5.64 -13.35 -14.66
C ALA A 347 -6.05 -12.77 -13.31
N LEU A 348 -6.53 -13.61 -12.40
CA LEU A 348 -6.91 -13.22 -11.03
C LEU A 348 -5.69 -12.76 -10.23
N LEU A 349 -4.52 -13.38 -10.41
CA LEU A 349 -3.26 -12.92 -9.81
C LEU A 349 -2.93 -11.49 -10.23
N ILE A 350 -3.07 -11.18 -11.51
CA ILE A 350 -2.81 -9.83 -12.01
C ILE A 350 -3.78 -8.83 -11.38
N ALA A 351 -5.06 -9.17 -11.30
CA ALA A 351 -6.05 -8.34 -10.63
C ALA A 351 -5.72 -8.12 -9.14
N LYS A 352 -5.12 -9.12 -8.47
CA LYS A 352 -4.68 -9.03 -7.07
C LYS A 352 -3.52 -8.05 -6.85
N ILE A 353 -2.78 -7.67 -7.89
CA ILE A 353 -1.77 -6.59 -7.81
C ILE A 353 -2.47 -5.24 -7.63
N VAL A 354 -3.61 -5.04 -8.31
CA VAL A 354 -4.35 -3.77 -8.36
C VAL A 354 -5.45 -3.69 -7.30
N SER A 355 -6.01 -4.82 -6.87
CA SER A 355 -7.13 -4.88 -5.93
C SER A 355 -6.93 -4.08 -4.63
N PRO A 356 -5.72 -3.96 -4.03
CA PRO A 356 -5.53 -3.18 -2.81
C PRO A 356 -5.89 -1.70 -2.97
N ILE A 357 -5.53 -1.06 -4.08
CA ILE A 357 -5.85 0.35 -4.31
C ILE A 357 -7.32 0.54 -4.66
N VAL A 358 -7.93 -0.41 -5.40
CA VAL A 358 -9.37 -0.40 -5.69
C VAL A 358 -10.16 -0.47 -4.39
N ARG A 359 -9.84 -1.41 -3.47
CA ARG A 359 -10.46 -1.49 -2.14
C ARG A 359 -10.28 -0.24 -1.29
N LYS A 360 -9.14 0.45 -1.42
CA LYS A 360 -8.87 1.69 -0.66
C LYS A 360 -9.92 2.75 -0.98
N HIS A 361 -10.31 2.89 -2.25
CA HIS A 361 -11.24 3.93 -2.71
C HIS A 361 -12.69 3.45 -2.89
N ASN A 362 -12.90 2.24 -3.39
CA ASN A 362 -14.21 1.63 -3.58
C ASN A 362 -14.53 0.67 -2.43
N LYS A 363 -15.34 1.13 -1.46
CA LYS A 363 -15.74 0.33 -0.28
C LYS A 363 -16.73 -0.78 -0.57
N THR A 364 -17.35 -0.77 -1.75
CA THR A 364 -18.28 -1.82 -2.19
C THR A 364 -17.61 -2.90 -3.04
N PHE A 365 -16.35 -2.69 -3.46
CA PHE A 365 -15.59 -3.65 -4.24
C PHE A 365 -15.40 -4.97 -3.49
N VAL A 366 -15.73 -6.09 -4.14
CA VAL A 366 -15.54 -7.42 -3.57
C VAL A 366 -14.23 -8.03 -4.06
N ASP A 367 -13.22 -8.00 -3.18
CA ASP A 367 -11.95 -8.68 -3.44
C ASP A 367 -12.01 -10.13 -2.96
N PHE A 368 -12.48 -11.02 -3.84
CA PHE A 368 -12.67 -12.43 -3.49
C PHE A 368 -11.39 -13.07 -2.96
N VAL A 369 -11.45 -13.84 -1.87
CA VAL A 369 -10.38 -14.81 -1.59
C VAL A 369 -10.50 -15.89 -2.66
N VAL A 370 -9.45 -16.11 -3.45
CA VAL A 370 -9.45 -17.16 -4.47
C VAL A 370 -9.11 -18.48 -3.79
N TRP A 371 -10.00 -19.46 -3.86
CA TRP A 371 -9.87 -20.76 -3.20
C TRP A 371 -9.75 -21.86 -4.26
N ASN A 372 -8.52 -22.27 -4.55
CA ASN A 372 -8.24 -23.38 -5.46
C ASN A 372 -8.27 -24.70 -4.70
N TYR A 373 -9.27 -25.52 -4.98
CA TYR A 373 -9.42 -26.86 -4.42
C TYR A 373 -8.97 -27.94 -5.42
N GLY A 374 -8.25 -28.96 -4.94
CA GLY A 374 -8.04 -30.23 -5.65
C GLY A 374 -7.27 -31.26 -4.81
N ARG A 375 -7.33 -32.55 -5.15
CA ARG A 375 -6.80 -33.69 -4.37
C ARG A 375 -5.28 -33.83 -4.39
N GLY A 376 -4.58 -33.15 -5.30
CA GLY A 376 -3.13 -33.18 -5.48
C GLY A 376 -2.75 -33.75 -6.86
N GLY A 377 -1.69 -33.20 -7.47
CA GLY A 377 -1.22 -33.60 -8.80
C GLY A 377 -1.85 -32.84 -9.98
N GLU A 378 -2.84 -31.98 -9.74
CA GLU A 378 -3.56 -31.24 -10.81
C GLU A 378 -2.79 -30.05 -11.39
N GLY A 379 -1.62 -29.71 -10.83
CA GLY A 379 -0.80 -28.60 -11.31
C GLY A 379 -0.94 -27.26 -10.58
N LYS A 380 -1.71 -27.17 -9.48
CA LYS A 380 -1.86 -25.90 -8.71
C LYS A 380 -0.50 -25.30 -8.29
N THR A 381 0.30 -26.07 -7.57
CA THR A 381 1.65 -25.67 -7.12
C THR A 381 2.60 -25.47 -8.30
N THR A 382 2.49 -26.31 -9.33
CA THR A 382 3.24 -26.18 -10.59
C THR A 382 2.99 -24.82 -11.25
N LEU A 383 1.73 -24.38 -11.34
CA LEU A 383 1.36 -23.07 -11.86
C LEU A 383 1.95 -21.94 -11.00
N VAL A 384 1.88 -22.08 -9.66
CA VAL A 384 2.46 -21.09 -8.74
C VAL A 384 3.95 -20.91 -8.99
N GLU A 385 4.69 -22.01 -9.08
CA GLU A 385 6.15 -22.01 -9.15
C GLU A 385 6.68 -21.52 -10.50
N TYR A 386 6.12 -22.02 -11.60
CA TYR A 386 6.68 -21.77 -12.94
C TYR A 386 5.99 -20.65 -13.72
N VAL A 387 4.84 -20.16 -13.26
CA VAL A 387 4.08 -19.10 -13.94
C VAL A 387 3.75 -17.94 -13.03
N LEU A 388 3.00 -18.15 -11.94
CA LEU A 388 2.48 -17.05 -11.13
C LEU A 388 3.61 -16.26 -10.47
N THR A 389 4.58 -16.95 -9.87
CA THR A 389 5.70 -16.30 -9.18
C THR A 389 6.61 -15.54 -10.15
N PRO A 390 7.05 -16.14 -11.28
CA PRO A 390 7.80 -15.40 -12.30
C PRO A 390 7.06 -14.18 -12.86
N LEU A 391 5.74 -14.25 -13.08
CA LEU A 391 4.94 -13.11 -13.54
C LEU A 391 5.02 -11.92 -12.58
N LEU A 392 5.12 -12.15 -11.27
CA LEU A 392 5.23 -11.07 -10.29
C LEU A 392 6.61 -10.38 -10.29
N GLY A 393 7.64 -11.00 -10.88
CA GLY A 393 8.99 -10.43 -10.92
C GLY A 393 9.56 -10.13 -9.53
N VAL A 394 9.22 -10.96 -8.54
CA VAL A 394 9.62 -10.75 -7.14
C VAL A 394 10.99 -11.38 -6.87
N GLY A 395 11.93 -10.57 -6.41
CA GLY A 395 13.28 -10.99 -6.01
C GLY A 395 13.33 -11.53 -4.58
N GLY A 396 14.07 -10.85 -3.70
CA GLY A 396 14.35 -11.26 -2.33
C GLY A 396 13.13 -11.32 -1.40
N ILE A 397 11.95 -10.88 -1.85
CA ILE A 397 10.71 -10.92 -1.07
C ILE A 397 9.77 -12.09 -1.42
N ASN A 398 10.17 -12.96 -2.35
CA ASN A 398 9.34 -14.07 -2.82
C ASN A 398 8.78 -14.95 -1.67
N GLU A 399 9.61 -15.21 -0.65
CA GLU A 399 9.23 -15.98 0.55
C GLU A 399 8.12 -15.35 1.41
N TYR A 400 7.78 -14.08 1.14
CA TYR A 400 6.65 -13.37 1.79
C TYR A 400 5.45 -13.21 0.86
N VAL A 401 5.58 -13.54 -0.42
CA VAL A 401 4.53 -13.52 -1.44
C VAL A 401 3.91 -14.91 -1.60
N VAL A 402 4.74 -15.95 -1.60
CA VAL A 402 4.32 -17.35 -1.69
C VAL A 402 4.74 -18.10 -0.44
N ILE A 403 3.75 -18.53 0.34
CA ILE A 403 3.97 -19.34 1.54
C ILE A 403 3.72 -20.79 1.19
N LYS A 404 4.80 -21.56 1.05
CA LYS A 404 4.73 -23.01 0.85
C LYS A 404 4.44 -23.68 2.19
N GLY A 405 3.32 -24.40 2.26
CA GLY A 405 2.90 -25.16 3.43
C GLY A 405 2.13 -24.34 4.48
N PRO A 406 1.62 -25.02 5.53
CA PRO A 406 0.60 -24.49 6.42
C PRO A 406 1.05 -23.27 7.26
N VAL A 407 0.24 -22.21 7.24
CA VAL A 407 0.36 -21.07 8.17
C VAL A 407 -0.34 -21.43 9.48
N LYS A 408 0.43 -21.70 10.54
CA LYS A 408 -0.12 -22.33 11.78
C LYS A 408 -0.67 -21.36 12.83
N ARG A 409 -0.62 -20.05 12.59
CA ARG A 409 -0.97 -19.04 13.62
C ARG A 409 -1.61 -17.81 13.02
N ASP A 410 -2.71 -17.37 13.62
CA ASP A 410 -3.37 -16.09 13.32
C ASP A 410 -2.39 -14.92 13.30
N THR A 411 -1.46 -14.86 14.26
CA THR A 411 -0.47 -13.77 14.32
C THR A 411 0.48 -13.79 13.12
N GLN A 412 0.83 -14.97 12.62
CA GLN A 412 1.67 -15.12 11.43
C GLN A 412 0.88 -14.67 10.19
N PHE A 413 -0.35 -15.16 10.02
CA PHE A 413 -1.22 -14.78 8.92
C PHE A 413 -1.47 -13.26 8.90
N ARG A 414 -1.81 -12.68 10.06
CA ARG A 414 -2.01 -11.24 10.23
C ARG A 414 -0.80 -10.42 9.79
N ASN A 415 0.41 -10.86 10.16
CA ASN A 415 1.63 -10.18 9.75
C ASN A 415 1.82 -10.28 8.23
N LEU A 416 1.58 -11.45 7.63
CA LEU A 416 1.69 -11.64 6.18
C LEU A 416 0.74 -10.72 5.39
N VAL A 417 -0.52 -10.62 5.79
CA VAL A 417 -1.49 -9.75 5.09
C VAL A 417 -1.22 -8.25 5.29
N SER A 418 -0.39 -7.91 6.27
CA SER A 418 -0.04 -6.53 6.64
C SER A 418 1.39 -6.15 6.22
N LEU A 419 2.08 -6.93 5.39
CA LEU A 419 3.51 -6.71 5.13
C LEU A 419 3.83 -5.96 3.82
N HIS A 420 3.04 -6.14 2.75
CA HIS A 420 3.17 -5.36 1.49
C HIS A 420 1.87 -5.34 0.70
N ARG A 421 1.80 -4.61 -0.43
CA ARG A 421 0.60 -4.47 -1.29
C ARG A 421 0.63 -5.36 -2.54
N LEU A 422 1.36 -6.48 -2.47
CA LEU A 422 1.40 -7.53 -3.50
C LEU A 422 0.47 -8.70 -3.11
N PRO A 423 0.08 -9.57 -4.06
CA PRO A 423 -0.72 -10.76 -3.74
C PRO A 423 -0.05 -11.65 -2.67
N LEU A 424 -0.87 -12.36 -1.88
CA LEU A 424 -0.42 -13.42 -0.99
C LEU A 424 -0.96 -14.76 -1.48
N ILE A 425 -0.06 -15.67 -1.84
CA ILE A 425 -0.38 -17.05 -2.24
C ILE A 425 -0.05 -17.96 -1.05
N LEU A 426 -1.07 -18.63 -0.54
CA LEU A 426 -0.97 -19.64 0.50
C LEU A 426 -1.07 -21.01 -0.16
N ASP A 427 0.08 -21.63 -0.40
CA ASP A 427 0.16 -22.90 -1.11
C ASP A 427 0.17 -24.06 -0.10
N GLU A 428 -0.45 -25.19 -0.48
CA GLU A 428 -0.51 -26.41 0.34
C GLU A 428 -1.05 -26.22 1.77
N GLN A 429 -2.15 -25.45 1.93
CA GLN A 429 -2.76 -25.28 3.25
C GLN A 429 -3.56 -26.52 3.67
N ASP A 430 -3.37 -26.96 4.93
CA ASP A 430 -4.13 -28.07 5.52
C ASP A 430 -5.36 -27.59 6.31
N LEU A 431 -6.30 -28.51 6.57
CA LEU A 431 -7.56 -28.19 7.26
C LEU A 431 -7.34 -27.58 8.64
N LYS A 432 -6.35 -28.08 9.38
CA LYS A 432 -6.04 -27.60 10.73
C LYS A 432 -5.64 -26.13 10.70
N SER A 433 -4.75 -25.77 9.78
CA SER A 433 -4.22 -24.42 9.64
C SER A 433 -5.27 -23.47 9.10
N LEU A 434 -6.08 -23.92 8.12
CA LEU A 434 -7.21 -23.13 7.63
C LEU A 434 -8.21 -22.83 8.75
N ARG A 435 -8.54 -23.82 9.58
CA ARG A 435 -9.41 -23.65 10.76
C ARG A 435 -8.81 -22.67 11.77
N GLU A 436 -7.52 -22.83 12.10
CA GLU A 436 -6.82 -21.94 13.03
C GLU A 436 -6.80 -20.48 12.54
N ASN A 437 -6.86 -20.24 11.22
CA ASN A 437 -6.86 -18.91 10.62
C ASN A 437 -8.20 -18.46 10.04
N ALA A 438 -9.32 -19.14 10.38
CA ALA A 438 -10.62 -18.84 9.79
C ALA A 438 -10.99 -17.35 9.94
N GLY A 439 -10.79 -16.78 11.13
CA GLY A 439 -11.04 -15.35 11.38
C GLY A 439 -10.22 -14.41 10.50
N MET A 440 -8.95 -14.75 10.21
CA MET A 440 -8.10 -13.96 9.32
C MET A 440 -8.52 -14.10 7.85
N ILE A 441 -8.79 -15.32 7.39
CA ILE A 441 -9.26 -15.60 6.01
C ILE A 441 -10.57 -14.84 5.74
N ILE A 442 -11.47 -14.78 6.71
CA ILE A 442 -12.72 -14.02 6.60
C ILE A 442 -12.46 -12.52 6.47
N ALA A 443 -11.54 -12.01 7.29
CA ALA A 443 -11.28 -10.57 7.37
C ALA A 443 -10.50 -10.01 6.19
N THR A 444 -9.72 -10.82 5.48
CA THR A 444 -8.97 -10.36 4.31
C THR A 444 -9.90 -9.90 3.19
N ALA A 445 -11.05 -10.53 3.02
CA ALA A 445 -12.01 -10.13 1.99
C ALA A 445 -12.68 -8.77 2.22
N VAL A 446 -12.57 -8.17 3.41
CA VAL A 446 -13.25 -6.90 3.78
C VAL A 446 -12.33 -5.67 3.59
N GLY A 447 -11.06 -5.87 3.25
CA GLY A 447 -10.10 -4.81 2.90
C GLY A 447 -9.54 -4.02 4.09
N MET A 448 -10.34 -3.70 5.11
CA MET A 448 -9.89 -3.15 6.39
C MET A 448 -10.66 -3.80 7.54
N GLY A 449 -10.09 -4.86 8.11
CA GLY A 449 -10.68 -5.56 9.25
C GLY A 449 -10.15 -5.01 10.57
N THR A 450 -11.02 -4.41 11.40
CA THR A 450 -10.77 -4.43 12.84
C THR A 450 -11.15 -5.82 13.32
N ILE A 451 -10.20 -6.76 13.39
CA ILE A 451 -10.47 -8.02 14.09
C ILE A 451 -10.32 -7.74 15.58
N GLY A 452 -11.45 -7.73 16.29
CA GLY A 452 -11.45 -7.85 17.73
C GLY A 452 -11.11 -9.27 18.12
N ILE A 453 -9.83 -9.57 18.36
CA ILE A 453 -9.46 -10.78 19.11
C ILE A 453 -8.70 -10.36 20.37
N HIS A 454 -9.25 -10.79 21.50
CA HIS A 454 -8.81 -10.55 22.87
C HIS A 454 -7.32 -10.85 23.08
N ALA A 455 -6.51 -9.82 23.34
CA ALA A 455 -5.26 -9.99 24.07
C ALA A 455 -5.53 -9.81 25.58
N SER A 456 -6.07 -10.84 26.23
CA SER A 456 -6.19 -10.92 27.69
C SER A 456 -4.84 -11.00 28.43
N LYS A 457 -3.71 -10.95 27.72
CA LYS A 457 -2.36 -10.91 28.32
C LYS A 457 -1.86 -9.51 28.71
N TYR A 458 -2.49 -8.42 28.22
CA TYR A 458 -2.05 -7.05 28.50
C TYR A 458 -3.18 -6.10 28.99
N GLY A 459 -4.26 -6.66 29.55
CA GLY A 459 -5.11 -5.93 30.50
C GLY A 459 -6.04 -4.82 29.99
N LEU A 460 -6.15 -4.55 28.67
CA LEU A 460 -7.00 -3.44 28.19
C LEU A 460 -8.12 -3.79 27.22
N GLY A 461 -8.27 -5.04 26.75
CA GLY A 461 -9.43 -5.42 25.93
C GLY A 461 -9.59 -4.65 24.61
N ILE A 462 -8.57 -3.92 24.17
CA ILE A 462 -8.60 -3.15 22.92
C ILE A 462 -8.27 -4.11 21.77
N GLY A 463 -9.21 -4.27 20.82
CA GLY A 463 -8.96 -5.03 19.59
C GLY A 463 -7.80 -4.41 18.81
N ALA A 464 -6.81 -5.22 18.47
CA ALA A 464 -5.72 -4.79 17.60
C ALA A 464 -6.26 -4.61 16.17
N ARG A 465 -6.36 -3.37 15.71
CA ARG A 465 -6.65 -3.06 14.31
C ARG A 465 -5.48 -3.52 13.45
N PHE A 466 -5.76 -4.25 12.37
CA PHE A 466 -4.77 -4.50 11.32
C PHE A 466 -5.34 -4.05 9.98
N VAL A 467 -4.48 -3.71 9.04
CA VAL A 467 -4.87 -3.25 7.71
C VAL A 467 -4.53 -4.37 6.73
N ASN A 468 -5.53 -4.92 6.05
CA ASN A 468 -5.26 -5.88 5.00
C ASN A 468 -4.74 -5.14 3.75
N MET A 469 -3.46 -5.33 3.46
CA MET A 469 -2.82 -4.72 2.31
C MET A 469 -2.84 -5.60 1.06
N ARG A 470 -3.30 -6.85 1.15
CA ARG A 470 -3.14 -7.86 0.09
C ARG A 470 -4.44 -8.52 -0.31
N GLY A 471 -4.52 -8.97 -1.55
CA GLY A 471 -5.49 -10.00 -1.92
C GLY A 471 -4.89 -11.39 -1.65
N VAL A 472 -5.74 -12.36 -1.34
CA VAL A 472 -5.31 -13.71 -0.96
C VAL A 472 -5.75 -14.74 -2.00
N ILE A 473 -4.83 -15.65 -2.34
CA ILE A 473 -5.06 -16.87 -3.11
C ILE A 473 -4.67 -18.04 -2.21
N VAL A 474 -5.55 -19.03 -2.07
CA VAL A 474 -5.36 -20.22 -1.26
C VAL A 474 -5.40 -21.43 -2.17
N ASN A 475 -4.34 -22.24 -2.16
CA ASN A 475 -4.32 -23.54 -2.79
C ASN A 475 -4.36 -24.62 -1.70
N THR A 476 -5.32 -25.53 -1.80
CA THR A 476 -5.54 -26.54 -0.77
C THR A 476 -6.20 -27.79 -1.33
N ASN A 477 -6.12 -28.86 -0.55
CA ASN A 477 -6.89 -30.09 -0.72
C ASN A 477 -8.16 -30.14 0.15
N VAL A 478 -8.51 -29.03 0.78
CA VAL A 478 -9.70 -28.88 1.61
C VAL A 478 -10.81 -28.22 0.80
N THR A 479 -11.98 -28.88 0.73
CA THR A 479 -13.15 -28.29 0.07
C THR A 479 -13.62 -27.08 0.86
N PHE A 480 -14.14 -26.07 0.16
CA PHE A 480 -14.65 -24.88 0.82
C PHE A 480 -15.80 -25.18 1.80
N PRO A 481 -16.77 -26.09 1.50
CA PRO A 481 -17.76 -26.52 2.48
C PRO A 481 -17.17 -27.15 3.76
N ALA A 482 -16.12 -27.98 3.64
CA ALA A 482 -15.47 -28.56 4.82
C ALA A 482 -14.79 -27.50 5.69
N PHE A 483 -14.17 -26.49 5.06
CA PHE A 483 -13.64 -25.33 5.78
C PHE A 483 -14.75 -24.51 6.45
N LEU A 484 -15.85 -24.26 5.74
CA LEU A 484 -17.01 -23.54 6.27
C LEU A 484 -17.54 -24.25 7.51
N HIS A 485 -17.88 -25.54 7.44
CA HIS A 485 -18.41 -26.31 8.58
C HIS A 485 -17.57 -26.15 9.86
N GLU A 486 -16.24 -26.14 9.74
CA GLU A 486 -15.33 -25.93 10.87
C GLU A 486 -15.27 -24.45 11.34
N ALA A 487 -15.32 -23.50 10.40
CA ALA A 487 -15.29 -22.05 10.65
C ALA A 487 -16.61 -21.51 11.25
N ILE A 488 -17.74 -22.16 10.96
CA ILE A 488 -19.12 -21.80 11.35
C ILE A 488 -19.32 -21.82 12.87
N SER A 489 -18.51 -22.57 13.62
CA SER A 489 -18.51 -22.50 15.09
C SER A 489 -18.24 -21.09 15.65
N ASN A 490 -17.70 -20.16 14.84
CA ASN A 490 -17.24 -18.85 15.30
C ASN A 490 -17.76 -17.62 14.50
N THR A 491 -18.48 -17.77 13.37
CA THR A 491 -18.92 -16.62 12.52
C THR A 491 -20.17 -16.94 11.68
N SER A 492 -20.90 -15.93 11.18
CA SER A 492 -22.08 -16.14 10.30
C SER A 492 -21.76 -16.38 8.81
N ASP A 493 -22.38 -17.40 8.24
CA ASP A 493 -22.05 -18.13 6.99
C ASP A 493 -22.29 -17.30 5.71
N VAL A 494 -23.39 -16.55 5.67
CA VAL A 494 -23.89 -15.90 4.44
C VAL A 494 -22.99 -14.75 3.96
N ALA A 495 -22.29 -14.07 4.88
CA ALA A 495 -21.39 -12.98 4.51
C ALA A 495 -20.03 -13.48 3.99
N LEU A 496 -19.66 -14.72 4.32
CA LEU A 496 -18.38 -15.33 3.98
C LEU A 496 -18.41 -15.98 2.59
N ALA A 497 -19.42 -16.80 2.31
CA ALA A 497 -19.57 -17.45 1.00
C ALA A 497 -19.62 -16.45 -0.17
N ARG A 498 -20.17 -15.25 0.05
CA ARG A 498 -20.24 -14.17 -0.95
C ARG A 498 -18.89 -13.50 -1.25
N ARG A 499 -17.81 -13.90 -0.57
CA ARG A 499 -16.50 -13.25 -0.60
C ARG A 499 -15.35 -14.21 -0.90
N VAL A 500 -15.67 -15.46 -1.20
CA VAL A 500 -14.71 -16.47 -1.63
C VAL A 500 -15.10 -16.91 -3.04
N LEU A 501 -14.11 -16.95 -3.94
CA LEU A 501 -14.25 -17.49 -5.28
C LEU A 501 -13.63 -18.89 -5.27
N VAL A 502 -14.48 -19.92 -5.26
CA VAL A 502 -14.03 -21.31 -5.30
C VAL A 502 -13.74 -21.71 -6.74
N ILE A 503 -12.57 -22.32 -6.96
CA ILE A 503 -12.16 -22.86 -8.25
C ILE A 503 -11.82 -24.34 -8.02
N ASN A 504 -12.67 -25.22 -8.52
CA ASN A 504 -12.57 -26.67 -8.33
C ASN A 504 -11.75 -27.29 -9.46
N TRP A 505 -10.51 -27.71 -9.19
CA TRP A 505 -9.64 -28.35 -10.16
C TRP A 505 -10.07 -29.79 -10.46
N SER A 506 -10.03 -30.18 -11.73
CA SER A 506 -10.33 -31.55 -12.16
C SER A 506 -9.21 -32.49 -11.73
N HIS A 507 -9.53 -33.77 -11.49
CA HIS A 507 -8.56 -34.77 -10.98
C HIS A 507 -7.53 -35.22 -12.02
N GLU A 508 -7.42 -34.54 -13.15
CA GLU A 508 -6.45 -34.82 -14.19
C GLU A 508 -5.11 -34.16 -13.89
N SER A 509 -4.02 -34.92 -14.07
CA SER A 509 -2.67 -34.43 -13.81
C SER A 509 -2.11 -33.64 -15.00
N VAL A 510 -1.19 -32.72 -14.71
CA VAL A 510 -0.39 -32.06 -15.74
C VAL A 510 0.47 -33.10 -16.46
N ASP A 511 0.65 -32.93 -17.77
CA ASP A 511 1.54 -33.79 -18.56
C ASP A 511 2.97 -33.78 -17.97
N PRO A 512 3.54 -34.95 -17.62
CA PRO A 512 4.89 -35.02 -17.05
C PRO A 512 5.99 -34.41 -17.92
N THR A 513 5.81 -34.35 -19.24
CA THR A 513 6.78 -33.72 -20.16
C THR A 513 6.87 -32.20 -20.00
N ALA A 514 5.94 -31.58 -19.27
CA ALA A 514 5.98 -30.16 -18.93
C ALA A 514 7.22 -29.77 -18.12
N PHE A 515 7.78 -30.70 -17.34
CA PHE A 515 8.96 -30.47 -16.51
C PHE A 515 10.28 -30.50 -17.29
N ASP A 516 10.26 -31.02 -18.52
CA ASP A 516 11.40 -31.00 -19.45
C ASP A 516 11.43 -29.73 -20.32
N ASP A 517 10.33 -28.98 -20.37
CA ASP A 517 10.12 -27.78 -21.20
C ASP A 517 9.49 -26.66 -20.36
N LEU A 518 10.21 -26.21 -19.32
CA LEU A 518 9.71 -25.16 -18.43
C LEU A 518 9.59 -23.80 -19.14
N PRO A 519 8.54 -23.02 -18.86
CA PRO A 519 8.32 -21.76 -19.55
C PRO A 519 9.27 -20.68 -19.04
N VAL A 520 9.79 -19.85 -19.95
CA VAL A 520 10.53 -18.63 -19.58
C VAL A 520 9.55 -17.47 -19.54
N VAL A 521 9.02 -17.21 -18.35
CA VAL A 521 7.97 -16.22 -18.13
C VAL A 521 8.57 -14.87 -17.72
N LYS A 522 8.29 -13.82 -18.49
CA LYS A 522 8.69 -12.44 -18.18
C LYS A 522 7.74 -11.81 -17.15
N PRO A 523 8.25 -10.97 -16.23
CA PRO A 523 7.40 -10.23 -15.29
C PRO A 523 6.36 -9.34 -15.97
N ILE A 524 5.18 -9.22 -15.36
CA ILE A 524 4.04 -8.45 -15.87
C ILE A 524 3.87 -7.10 -15.17
N MET A 525 4.63 -6.85 -14.09
CA MET A 525 4.44 -5.70 -13.19
C MET A 525 4.57 -4.35 -13.91
N GLY A 526 5.53 -4.19 -14.82
CA GLY A 526 5.69 -2.95 -15.60
C GLY A 526 4.49 -2.66 -16.52
N ALA A 527 4.01 -3.69 -17.23
CA ALA A 527 2.84 -3.57 -18.10
C ALA A 527 1.56 -3.24 -17.29
N VAL A 528 1.36 -3.91 -16.14
CA VAL A 528 0.25 -3.64 -15.22
C VAL A 528 0.34 -2.22 -14.67
N ASN A 529 1.52 -1.75 -14.31
CA ASN A 529 1.73 -0.38 -13.83
C ASN A 529 1.32 0.66 -14.89
N ASN A 530 1.74 0.45 -16.14
CA ASN A 530 1.41 1.35 -17.25
C ASN A 530 -0.08 1.36 -17.57
N VAL A 531 -0.71 0.17 -17.64
CA VAL A 531 -2.16 0.04 -17.80
C VAL A 531 -2.91 0.71 -16.65
N PHE A 532 -2.48 0.50 -15.40
CA PHE A 532 -3.12 1.14 -14.26
C PHE A 532 -3.07 2.66 -14.33
N ARG A 533 -1.91 3.24 -14.63
CA ARG A 533 -1.75 4.70 -14.73
C ARG A 533 -2.63 5.30 -15.83
N LYS A 534 -2.79 4.59 -16.96
CA LYS A 534 -3.56 5.06 -18.12
C LYS A 534 -5.07 4.85 -17.99
N TYR A 535 -5.48 3.71 -17.46
CA TYR A 535 -6.89 3.29 -17.36
C TYR A 535 -7.44 3.36 -15.93
N LYS A 536 -6.79 4.12 -15.03
CA LYS A 536 -7.09 4.18 -13.59
C LYS A 536 -8.58 4.31 -13.32
N SER A 537 -9.28 5.27 -13.92
CA SER A 537 -10.70 5.50 -13.67
C SER A 537 -11.58 4.29 -14.01
N GLU A 538 -11.28 3.59 -15.10
CA GLU A 538 -12.01 2.39 -15.54
C GLU A 538 -11.78 1.24 -14.54
N LEU A 539 -10.53 0.99 -14.16
CA LEU A 539 -10.17 -0.07 -13.20
C LEU A 539 -10.73 0.20 -11.79
N MET A 540 -10.72 1.46 -11.35
CA MET A 540 -11.23 1.85 -10.03
C MET A 540 -12.75 1.71 -9.92
N SER A 541 -13.46 1.68 -11.05
CA SER A 541 -14.91 1.50 -11.11
C SER A 541 -15.37 0.04 -10.97
N SER A 542 -14.44 -0.92 -10.83
CA SER A 542 -14.79 -2.33 -10.80
C SER A 542 -15.69 -2.73 -9.64
N SER A 543 -16.63 -3.66 -9.90
CA SER A 543 -17.55 -4.19 -8.88
C SER A 543 -16.91 -5.25 -7.99
N ASP A 544 -16.10 -6.11 -8.60
CA ASP A 544 -15.50 -7.28 -7.98
C ASP A 544 -14.20 -7.66 -8.69
N LEU A 545 -13.45 -8.60 -8.08
CA LEU A 545 -12.17 -9.04 -8.57
C LEU A 545 -12.21 -9.60 -10.01
N ILE A 546 -13.28 -10.29 -10.41
CA ILE A 546 -13.38 -10.87 -11.76
C ILE A 546 -13.56 -9.73 -12.78
N ASP A 547 -14.46 -8.78 -12.50
CA ASP A 547 -14.63 -7.58 -13.34
C ASP A 547 -13.32 -6.77 -13.45
N LEU A 548 -12.58 -6.64 -12.35
CA LEU A 548 -11.24 -6.02 -12.37
C LEU A 548 -10.26 -6.80 -13.27
N ALA A 549 -10.24 -8.14 -13.17
CA ALA A 549 -9.37 -8.98 -13.99
C ALA A 549 -9.70 -8.84 -15.48
N VAL A 550 -10.99 -8.86 -15.85
CA VAL A 550 -11.44 -8.66 -17.24
C VAL A 550 -11.00 -7.29 -17.75
N LYS A 551 -11.24 -6.21 -16.98
CA LYS A 551 -10.85 -4.86 -17.39
C LYS A 551 -9.34 -4.70 -17.56
N ILE A 552 -8.54 -5.31 -16.68
CA ILE A 552 -7.08 -5.29 -16.83
C ILE A 552 -6.66 -6.05 -18.09
N MET A 553 -7.21 -7.24 -18.34
CA MET A 553 -6.90 -8.00 -19.55
C MET A 553 -7.26 -7.24 -20.82
N VAL A 554 -8.45 -6.64 -20.88
CA VAL A 554 -8.88 -5.80 -22.01
C VAL A 554 -7.95 -4.60 -22.19
N ALA A 555 -7.54 -3.94 -21.10
CA ALA A 555 -6.62 -2.81 -21.18
C ALA A 555 -5.21 -3.23 -21.64
N LEU A 556 -4.71 -4.39 -21.19
CA LEU A 556 -3.46 -4.98 -21.69
C LEU A 556 -3.54 -5.28 -23.19
N ALA A 557 -4.65 -5.86 -23.66
CA ALA A 557 -4.87 -6.08 -25.10
C ALA A 557 -4.87 -4.77 -25.89
N ARG A 558 -5.54 -3.73 -25.40
CA ARG A 558 -5.57 -2.41 -26.06
C ARG A 558 -4.18 -1.78 -26.19
N GLU A 559 -3.32 -1.93 -25.19
CA GLU A 559 -1.98 -1.33 -25.18
C GLU A 559 -0.94 -2.14 -25.94
N TYR A 560 -0.95 -3.46 -25.76
CA TYR A 560 0.18 -4.32 -26.13
C TYR A 560 -0.15 -5.40 -27.16
N ALA A 561 -1.40 -5.87 -27.29
CA ALA A 561 -1.72 -6.94 -28.23
C ALA A 561 -1.85 -6.39 -29.68
N ARG A 562 -0.71 -6.40 -30.39
CA ARG A 562 -0.59 -5.88 -31.75
C ARG A 562 -0.85 -6.96 -32.79
N ALA A 563 -0.43 -8.18 -32.51
CA ALA A 563 -0.63 -9.31 -33.40
C ALA A 563 -1.93 -10.07 -33.06
N ASP A 564 -2.53 -10.71 -34.06
CA ASP A 564 -3.81 -11.42 -33.88
C ASP A 564 -3.69 -12.58 -32.89
N ASN A 565 -2.55 -13.29 -32.86
CA ASN A 565 -2.29 -14.34 -31.89
C ASN A 565 -2.26 -13.82 -30.45
N GLU A 566 -1.67 -12.66 -30.19
CA GLU A 566 -1.66 -12.04 -28.85
C GLU A 566 -3.07 -11.66 -28.40
N ARG A 567 -3.93 -11.20 -29.33
CA ARG A 567 -5.33 -10.88 -29.01
C ARG A 567 -6.13 -12.11 -28.65
N VAL A 568 -5.98 -13.19 -29.41
CA VAL A 568 -6.62 -14.48 -29.13
C VAL A 568 -6.20 -15.00 -27.75
N VAL A 569 -4.92 -14.90 -27.40
CA VAL A 569 -4.42 -15.26 -26.06
C VAL A 569 -5.18 -14.50 -24.97
N ILE A 570 -5.31 -13.18 -25.10
CA ILE A 570 -6.00 -12.37 -24.09
C ILE A 570 -7.50 -12.68 -24.07
N GLU A 571 -8.14 -12.91 -25.22
CA GLU A 571 -9.53 -13.35 -25.30
C GLU A 571 -9.76 -14.67 -24.55
N ASP A 572 -8.84 -15.62 -24.64
CA ASP A 572 -8.96 -16.89 -23.94
C ASP A 572 -8.76 -16.76 -22.42
N TYR A 573 -7.92 -15.82 -21.96
CA TYR A 573 -7.90 -15.42 -20.54
C TYR A 573 -9.23 -14.84 -20.08
N VAL A 574 -9.87 -14.00 -20.90
CA VAL A 574 -11.19 -13.41 -20.59
C VAL A 574 -12.27 -14.49 -20.55
N LYS A 575 -12.32 -15.39 -21.53
CA LYS A 575 -13.26 -16.53 -21.53
C LYS A 575 -13.07 -17.42 -20.30
N ALA A 576 -11.82 -17.65 -19.87
CA ALA A 576 -11.56 -18.41 -18.66
C ALA A 576 -12.13 -17.74 -17.40
N LEU A 577 -12.05 -16.40 -17.31
CA LEU A 577 -12.69 -15.64 -16.23
C LEU A 577 -14.22 -15.70 -16.28
N GLU A 578 -14.81 -15.64 -17.48
CA GLU A 578 -16.27 -15.75 -17.68
C GLU A 578 -16.79 -17.14 -17.30
N ASN A 579 -16.04 -18.20 -17.61
CA ASN A 579 -16.35 -19.56 -17.17
C ASN A 579 -16.36 -19.66 -15.64
N VAL A 580 -15.29 -19.18 -14.99
CA VAL A 580 -15.20 -19.17 -13.52
C VAL A 580 -16.30 -18.31 -12.90
N ARG A 581 -16.69 -17.18 -13.51
CA ARG A 581 -17.84 -16.38 -13.06
C ARG A 581 -19.14 -17.16 -13.15
N SER A 582 -19.37 -17.86 -14.27
CA SER A 582 -20.59 -18.63 -14.49
C SER A 582 -20.71 -19.76 -13.48
N GLU A 583 -19.62 -20.50 -13.23
CA GLU A 583 -19.55 -21.52 -12.18
C GLU A 583 -19.82 -20.91 -10.80
N TYR A 584 -19.18 -19.79 -10.47
CA TYR A 584 -19.40 -19.08 -9.20
C TYR A 584 -20.86 -18.65 -9.01
N GLU A 585 -21.52 -18.16 -10.06
CA GLU A 585 -22.92 -17.72 -10.00
C GLU A 585 -23.90 -18.89 -9.81
N VAL A 586 -23.55 -20.10 -10.27
CA VAL A 586 -24.32 -21.33 -10.07
C VAL A 586 -24.06 -21.97 -8.71
N GLU A 587 -22.81 -22.03 -8.27
CA GLU A 587 -22.42 -22.65 -6.99
C GLU A 587 -22.81 -21.77 -5.79
N LYS A 588 -22.85 -20.44 -5.95
CA LYS A 588 -23.16 -19.51 -4.85
C LYS A 588 -24.55 -19.70 -4.25
N PRO A 589 -25.64 -19.89 -5.03
CA PRO A 589 -26.94 -20.32 -4.50
C PRO A 589 -26.87 -21.69 -3.82
N GLN A 590 -26.16 -22.67 -4.38
CA GLN A 590 -26.06 -24.03 -3.81
C GLN A 590 -25.36 -24.03 -2.43
N LEU A 591 -24.31 -23.22 -2.26
CA LEU A 591 -23.66 -22.96 -0.96
C LEU A 591 -24.57 -22.24 0.05
N LEU A 592 -25.69 -21.65 -0.41
CA LEU A 592 -26.70 -20.96 0.41
C LEU A 592 -28.01 -21.77 0.55
N GLU A 593 -28.18 -22.85 -0.22
CA GLU A 593 -29.37 -23.73 -0.25
C GLU A 593 -29.17 -25.06 0.51
N ASP A 594 -27.96 -25.31 1.02
CA ASP A 594 -27.59 -26.49 1.83
C ASP A 594 -28.33 -26.56 3.19
N ASP A 595 -29.16 -25.56 3.55
CA ASP A 595 -30.07 -25.62 4.70
C ASP A 595 -30.95 -26.89 4.68
N ALA A 596 -31.43 -27.28 3.50
CA ALA A 596 -32.34 -28.41 3.35
C ALA A 596 -31.62 -29.75 3.48
N GLU A 597 -30.43 -29.85 2.90
CA GLU A 597 -29.62 -31.06 2.95
C GLU A 597 -28.93 -31.22 4.30
N GLU A 598 -28.42 -30.14 4.90
CA GLU A 598 -27.93 -30.12 6.28
C GLU A 598 -29.03 -30.49 7.27
N PHE A 599 -30.22 -29.89 7.15
CA PHE A 599 -31.37 -30.24 8.00
C PHE A 599 -31.77 -31.70 7.85
N ARG A 600 -31.80 -32.21 6.61
CA ARG A 600 -32.08 -33.61 6.32
C ARG A 600 -31.03 -34.49 6.99
N ASN A 601 -29.75 -34.28 6.73
CA ASN A 601 -28.66 -35.07 7.29
C ASN A 601 -28.67 -35.06 8.83
N ALA A 602 -28.85 -33.89 9.45
CA ALA A 602 -28.99 -33.76 10.90
C ALA A 602 -30.22 -34.50 11.45
N SER A 603 -31.34 -34.48 10.72
CA SER A 603 -32.55 -35.23 11.08
C SER A 603 -32.34 -36.75 11.01
N TYR A 604 -31.63 -37.25 10.00
CA TYR A 604 -31.27 -38.67 9.90
C TYR A 604 -30.33 -39.09 11.04
N GLU A 605 -29.35 -38.26 11.41
CA GLU A 605 -28.51 -38.51 12.58
C GLU A 605 -29.30 -38.50 13.89
N PHE A 606 -30.23 -37.54 14.04
CA PHE A 606 -31.10 -37.46 15.21
C PHE A 606 -31.91 -38.75 15.39
N ALA A 607 -32.53 -39.25 14.31
CA ALA A 607 -33.26 -40.51 14.34
C ALA A 607 -32.36 -41.70 14.73
N ARG A 608 -31.14 -41.77 14.17
CA ARG A 608 -30.15 -42.81 14.52
C ARG A 608 -29.70 -42.72 15.99
N LYS A 609 -29.51 -41.51 16.54
CA LYS A 609 -29.14 -41.28 17.95
C LYS A 609 -30.25 -41.73 18.90
N LEU A 610 -31.51 -41.71 18.47
CA LEU A 610 -32.64 -42.28 19.21
C LEU A 610 -32.73 -43.82 19.12
N GLY A 611 -31.81 -44.48 18.41
CA GLY A 611 -31.83 -45.92 18.20
C GLY A 611 -32.88 -46.39 17.20
N ILE A 612 -33.46 -45.47 16.41
CA ILE A 612 -34.45 -45.80 15.39
C ILE A 612 -33.73 -46.35 14.16
N GLN A 613 -34.15 -47.53 13.69
CA GLN A 613 -33.66 -48.08 12.44
C GLN A 613 -34.32 -47.33 11.28
N VAL A 614 -33.60 -46.36 10.72
CA VAL A 614 -34.09 -45.53 9.60
C VAL A 614 -34.12 -46.36 8.31
N ARG A 615 -35.31 -46.71 7.83
CA ARG A 615 -35.52 -47.46 6.57
C ARG A 615 -36.04 -46.56 5.45
N SER A 616 -36.66 -45.44 5.81
CA SER A 616 -37.22 -44.46 4.90
C SER A 616 -37.19 -43.07 5.52
N TRP A 617 -37.40 -42.05 4.71
CA TRP A 617 -37.56 -40.68 5.19
C TRP A 617 -38.77 -40.52 6.14
N MET A 618 -39.79 -41.39 6.03
CA MET A 618 -40.97 -41.39 6.90
C MET A 618 -40.61 -41.69 8.35
N ASP A 619 -39.66 -42.61 8.58
CA ASP A 619 -39.16 -42.93 9.92
C ASP A 619 -38.47 -41.72 10.58
N VAL A 620 -37.80 -40.90 9.77
CA VAL A 620 -37.12 -39.67 10.22
C VAL A 620 -38.14 -38.60 10.59
N VAL A 621 -39.16 -38.39 9.75
CA VAL A 621 -40.23 -37.43 10.03
C VAL A 621 -41.02 -37.83 11.28
N ASP A 622 -41.37 -39.11 11.44
CA ASP A 622 -42.02 -39.61 12.65
C ASP A 622 -41.11 -39.44 13.89
N ALA A 623 -39.79 -39.65 13.76
CA ALA A 623 -38.83 -39.43 14.84
C ALA A 623 -38.79 -37.96 15.29
N LEU A 624 -38.75 -37.02 14.35
CA LEU A 624 -38.74 -35.58 14.64
C LEU A 624 -40.02 -35.13 15.33
N LEU A 625 -41.18 -35.52 14.79
CA LEU A 625 -42.48 -35.04 15.26
C LEU A 625 -42.89 -35.67 16.59
N ASN A 626 -42.55 -36.94 16.82
CA ASN A 626 -42.85 -37.62 18.09
C ASN A 626 -41.88 -37.22 19.22
N ASN A 627 -40.72 -36.63 18.90
CA ASN A 627 -39.72 -36.16 19.88
C ASN A 627 -39.55 -34.64 19.89
N SER A 628 -40.65 -33.91 19.65
CA SER A 628 -40.71 -32.44 19.53
C SER A 628 -39.91 -31.63 20.57
N PRO A 629 -39.88 -31.97 21.88
CA PRO A 629 -39.09 -31.23 22.86
C PRO A 629 -37.58 -31.23 22.55
N GLN A 630 -37.06 -32.36 22.04
CA GLN A 630 -35.65 -32.59 21.72
C GLN A 630 -35.32 -32.15 20.29
N SER A 631 -36.16 -32.50 19.31
CA SER A 631 -35.95 -32.15 17.89
C SER A 631 -36.21 -30.67 17.60
N GLY A 632 -37.00 -29.99 18.44
CA GLY A 632 -37.40 -28.60 18.23
C GLY A 632 -38.43 -28.40 17.12
N VAL A 633 -39.00 -29.46 16.56
CA VAL A 633 -40.02 -29.42 15.50
C VAL A 633 -41.41 -29.60 16.13
N GLU A 634 -42.32 -28.64 15.91
CA GLU A 634 -43.66 -28.61 16.48
C GLU A 634 -44.73 -28.44 15.39
N LEU A 635 -45.87 -29.12 15.52
CA LEU A 635 -47.01 -28.98 14.60
C LEU A 635 -48.10 -28.10 15.20
N HIS A 636 -48.60 -27.16 14.41
CA HIS A 636 -49.62 -26.17 14.79
C HIS A 636 -50.74 -26.09 13.75
N GLY A 637 -51.93 -25.65 14.18
CA GLY A 637 -53.04 -25.37 13.28
C GLY A 637 -52.81 -24.11 12.44
N ALA A 638 -53.39 -24.05 11.23
CA ALA A 638 -53.45 -22.81 10.47
C ALA A 638 -54.45 -21.84 11.09
N ARG A 639 -54.34 -20.55 10.72
CA ARG A 639 -55.19 -19.48 11.26
C ARG A 639 -56.60 -19.49 10.65
N TYR A 640 -56.72 -19.97 9.41
CA TYR A 640 -57.96 -19.99 8.64
C TYR A 640 -58.28 -21.40 8.14
N ALA A 641 -59.56 -21.77 8.09
CA ALA A 641 -60.00 -23.10 7.65
C ALA A 641 -59.64 -23.37 6.18
N ASP A 642 -59.78 -22.37 5.31
CA ASP A 642 -59.46 -22.49 3.87
C ASP A 642 -57.97 -22.74 3.64
N GLU A 643 -57.11 -22.18 4.50
CA GLU A 643 -55.66 -22.41 4.48
C GLU A 643 -55.33 -23.85 4.90
N THR A 644 -56.04 -24.40 5.89
CA THR A 644 -55.90 -25.80 6.30
C THR A 644 -56.19 -26.75 5.14
N THR A 645 -57.33 -26.57 4.46
CA THR A 645 -57.74 -27.42 3.34
C THR A 645 -56.74 -27.32 2.18
N ALA A 646 -56.29 -26.12 1.83
CA ALA A 646 -55.32 -25.91 0.76
C ALA A 646 -53.95 -26.57 1.05
N ILE A 647 -53.46 -26.51 2.30
CA ILE A 647 -52.19 -27.17 2.67
C ILE A 647 -52.38 -28.70 2.68
N GLN A 648 -53.51 -29.20 3.21
CA GLN A 648 -53.82 -30.64 3.20
C GLN A 648 -53.80 -31.21 1.78
N GLU A 649 -54.46 -30.55 0.82
CA GLU A 649 -54.45 -30.98 -0.59
C GLU A 649 -53.04 -31.04 -1.18
N ARG A 650 -52.18 -30.05 -0.89
CA ARG A 650 -50.78 -30.05 -1.36
C ARG A 650 -49.95 -31.16 -0.70
N VAL A 651 -50.14 -31.43 0.59
CA VAL A 651 -49.49 -32.54 1.29
C VAL A 651 -49.90 -33.88 0.68
N LEU A 652 -51.20 -34.12 0.48
CA LEU A 652 -51.69 -35.37 -0.10
C LEU A 652 -51.18 -35.56 -1.53
N LYS A 653 -51.14 -34.49 -2.34
CA LYS A 653 -50.56 -34.50 -3.68
C LYS A 653 -49.06 -34.83 -3.65
N LEU A 654 -48.29 -34.21 -2.75
CA LEU A 654 -46.86 -34.47 -2.59
C LEU A 654 -46.58 -35.93 -2.23
N LEU A 655 -47.42 -36.54 -1.38
CA LEU A 655 -47.31 -37.93 -0.96
C LEU A 655 -47.90 -38.92 -1.98
N GLY A 656 -48.45 -38.44 -3.10
CA GLY A 656 -49.07 -39.27 -4.12
C GLY A 656 -50.34 -39.99 -3.65
N VAL A 657 -51.07 -39.43 -2.70
CA VAL A 657 -52.36 -39.97 -2.22
C VAL A 657 -53.47 -39.52 -3.15
N GLY A 658 -54.23 -40.47 -3.71
CA GLY A 658 -55.29 -40.16 -4.66
C GLY A 658 -56.50 -39.48 -4.00
N PRO A 659 -57.34 -38.74 -4.76
CA PRO A 659 -58.49 -38.02 -4.22
C PRO A 659 -59.58 -38.92 -3.59
N ASN A 660 -59.56 -40.23 -3.86
CA ASN A 660 -60.48 -41.23 -3.30
C ASN A 660 -59.82 -42.16 -2.29
N GLU A 661 -58.55 -41.94 -1.95
CA GLU A 661 -57.78 -42.76 -1.01
C GLU A 661 -57.87 -42.17 0.40
N ASP A 662 -58.21 -42.99 1.40
CA ASP A 662 -58.26 -42.54 2.79
C ASP A 662 -56.84 -42.39 3.35
N PHE A 663 -56.39 -41.15 3.48
CA PHE A 663 -55.06 -40.82 3.98
C PHE A 663 -54.80 -41.30 5.42
N LEU A 664 -55.84 -41.60 6.20
CA LEU A 664 -55.69 -42.16 7.56
C LEU A 664 -55.16 -43.60 7.54
N THR A 665 -55.37 -44.32 6.43
CA THR A 665 -55.00 -45.73 6.27
C THR A 665 -53.95 -45.94 5.18
N SER A 666 -53.58 -44.89 4.44
CA SER A 666 -52.60 -44.98 3.37
C SER A 666 -51.18 -45.24 3.92
N PRO A 667 -50.47 -46.27 3.41
CA PRO A 667 -49.09 -46.54 3.80
C PRO A 667 -48.09 -45.47 3.31
N ARG A 668 -48.55 -44.53 2.47
CA ARG A 668 -47.74 -43.40 1.95
C ARG A 668 -47.70 -42.22 2.91
N VAL A 669 -48.54 -42.23 3.94
CA VAL A 669 -48.67 -41.13 4.90
C VAL A 669 -48.10 -41.57 6.25
N PRO A 670 -47.03 -40.93 6.77
CA PRO A 670 -46.51 -41.24 8.10
C PRO A 670 -47.58 -41.08 9.17
N SER A 671 -47.54 -41.92 10.21
CA SER A 671 -48.57 -41.95 11.25
C SER A 671 -48.72 -40.62 11.99
N SER A 672 -47.61 -39.90 12.20
CA SER A 672 -47.62 -38.58 12.81
C SER A 672 -48.27 -37.52 11.91
N ILE A 673 -48.11 -37.66 10.59
CA ILE A 673 -48.67 -36.77 9.57
C ILE A 673 -50.17 -37.03 9.40
N ALA A 674 -50.60 -38.30 9.33
CA ALA A 674 -52.03 -38.65 9.26
C ALA A 674 -52.80 -38.07 10.45
N ARG A 675 -52.24 -38.17 11.67
CA ARG A 675 -52.79 -37.54 12.88
C ARG A 675 -52.76 -36.02 12.82
N ALA A 676 -51.70 -35.42 12.28
CA ALA A 676 -51.61 -33.97 12.14
C ALA A 676 -52.68 -33.42 11.19
N LEU A 677 -52.87 -34.09 10.05
CA LEU A 677 -53.88 -33.72 9.05
C LEU A 677 -55.30 -33.84 9.60
N SER A 678 -55.63 -34.90 10.34
CA SER A 678 -56.97 -35.06 10.93
C SER A 678 -57.29 -34.03 12.03
N GLU A 679 -56.26 -33.54 12.72
CA GLU A 679 -56.38 -32.49 13.74
C GLU A 679 -56.23 -31.07 13.17
N GLY A 680 -56.08 -30.93 11.84
CA GLY A 680 -55.91 -29.63 11.17
C GLY A 680 -54.58 -28.93 11.46
N ARG A 681 -53.57 -29.67 11.97
CA ARG A 681 -52.23 -29.17 12.29
C ARG A 681 -51.32 -29.18 11.07
N VAL A 682 -51.46 -28.17 10.22
CA VAL A 682 -50.80 -28.09 8.91
C VAL A 682 -49.62 -27.11 8.85
N LYS A 683 -49.25 -26.48 9.96
CA LYS A 683 -48.08 -25.59 10.06
C LYS A 683 -46.98 -26.27 10.89
N VAL A 684 -45.74 -26.14 10.44
CA VAL A 684 -44.56 -26.68 11.12
C VAL A 684 -43.73 -25.54 11.67
N TYR A 685 -43.49 -25.57 12.97
CA TYR A 685 -42.67 -24.61 13.70
C TYR A 685 -41.35 -25.29 14.05
N VAL A 686 -40.27 -24.85 13.44
CA VAL A 686 -38.93 -25.36 13.69
C VAL A 686 -38.16 -24.36 14.55
N ARG A 687 -37.77 -24.75 15.76
CA ARG A 687 -37.09 -23.88 16.72
C ARG A 687 -35.69 -23.52 16.23
N ALA A 688 -35.34 -22.23 16.22
CA ALA A 688 -33.98 -21.79 15.97
C ALA A 688 -33.05 -22.28 17.11
N ASN A 689 -31.89 -22.84 16.76
CA ASN A 689 -30.98 -23.56 17.67
C ASN A 689 -31.57 -24.86 18.28
N ALA A 690 -32.44 -25.57 17.56
CA ALA A 690 -32.86 -26.90 17.98
C ALA A 690 -31.65 -27.84 18.02
N LEU A 691 -31.30 -28.32 19.22
CA LEU A 691 -30.10 -29.11 19.47
C LEU A 691 -30.10 -30.37 18.59
N GLY A 692 -29.16 -30.44 17.64
CA GLY A 692 -28.93 -31.61 16.80
C GLY A 692 -29.79 -31.73 15.55
N VAL A 693 -30.63 -30.73 15.22
CA VAL A 693 -31.43 -30.75 13.97
C VAL A 693 -31.33 -29.42 13.19
N VAL A 694 -31.28 -28.27 13.88
CA VAL A 694 -31.05 -26.96 13.23
C VAL A 694 -29.83 -26.30 13.85
N PRO A 695 -28.71 -26.19 13.12
CA PRO A 695 -27.54 -25.48 13.62
C PRO A 695 -27.88 -23.99 13.73
N GLY A 696 -27.52 -23.33 14.85
CA GLY A 696 -27.39 -21.86 14.89
C GLY A 696 -28.62 -20.96 14.66
N GLY A 697 -28.52 -19.71 15.09
CA GLY A 697 -29.61 -18.73 15.10
C GLY A 697 -29.70 -17.91 13.81
N TRP A 698 -29.88 -18.57 12.66
CA TRP A 698 -30.00 -17.91 11.35
C TRP A 698 -31.03 -16.77 11.33
N ARG A 699 -30.82 -15.78 10.46
CA ARG A 699 -31.83 -14.74 10.18
C ARG A 699 -32.94 -15.27 9.27
N GLN A 700 -32.56 -16.13 8.33
CA GLN A 700 -33.43 -16.87 7.41
C GLN A 700 -32.94 -18.31 7.35
N TRP A 701 -33.87 -19.27 7.30
CA TRP A 701 -33.59 -20.71 7.15
C TRP A 701 -34.69 -21.32 6.28
N LEU A 702 -34.31 -22.09 5.25
CA LEU A 702 -35.21 -22.55 4.17
C LEU A 702 -36.03 -21.40 3.54
N GLY A 703 -35.39 -20.24 3.34
CA GLY A 703 -36.03 -19.04 2.82
C GLY A 703 -37.02 -18.35 3.78
N LYS A 704 -37.24 -18.87 5.00
CA LYS A 704 -38.16 -18.29 5.99
C LYS A 704 -37.42 -17.46 7.03
N THR A 705 -37.91 -16.26 7.32
CA THR A 705 -37.38 -15.42 8.41
C THR A 705 -37.81 -15.95 9.77
N GLY A 706 -36.87 -15.99 10.72
CA GLY A 706 -37.16 -16.44 12.09
C GLY A 706 -38.16 -15.51 12.81
N THR A 707 -39.31 -16.06 13.20
CA THR A 707 -40.40 -15.35 13.86
C THR A 707 -40.37 -15.60 15.38
N PRO A 708 -40.50 -14.58 16.23
CA PRO A 708 -40.59 -14.78 17.67
C PRO A 708 -41.92 -15.43 18.04
N TYR A 709 -41.86 -16.56 18.76
CA TYR A 709 -43.01 -17.28 19.29
C TYR A 709 -42.67 -17.86 20.68
N ARG A 710 -43.51 -17.56 21.68
CA ARG A 710 -43.32 -17.98 23.10
C ARG A 710 -41.91 -17.68 23.67
N GLY A 711 -41.36 -16.51 23.35
CA GLY A 711 -40.04 -16.08 23.84
C GLY A 711 -38.85 -16.78 23.18
N ARG A 712 -39.08 -17.60 22.15
CA ARG A 712 -38.03 -18.25 21.34
C ARG A 712 -38.25 -17.90 19.86
N ARG A 713 -37.23 -18.08 19.03
CA ARG A 713 -37.33 -17.85 17.58
C ARG A 713 -37.65 -19.17 16.87
N TYR A 714 -38.60 -19.13 15.94
CA TYR A 714 -39.03 -20.28 15.14
C TYR A 714 -39.07 -19.92 13.65
N TYR A 715 -38.75 -20.88 12.80
CA TYR A 715 -39.05 -20.83 11.37
C TYR A 715 -40.39 -21.53 11.15
N VAL A 716 -41.29 -20.86 10.43
CA VAL A 716 -42.65 -21.36 10.19
C VAL A 716 -42.77 -21.79 8.73
N LEU A 717 -43.06 -23.06 8.54
CA LEU A 717 -43.23 -23.71 7.24
C LEU A 717 -44.65 -24.25 7.11
N ASP A 718 -45.15 -24.35 5.88
CA ASP A 718 -46.30 -25.19 5.61
C ASP A 718 -45.87 -26.67 5.66
N LEU A 719 -46.79 -27.56 6.01
CA LEU A 719 -46.49 -28.99 6.14
C LEU A 719 -45.97 -29.59 4.83
N ASP A 720 -46.44 -29.12 3.66
CA ASP A 720 -45.92 -29.56 2.37
C ASP A 720 -44.49 -29.06 2.10
N GLU A 721 -44.18 -27.82 2.48
CA GLU A 721 -42.81 -27.26 2.38
C GLU A 721 -41.83 -28.06 3.26
N PHE A 722 -42.24 -28.43 4.47
CA PHE A 722 -41.43 -29.24 5.38
C PHE A 722 -41.19 -30.66 4.84
N LEU A 723 -42.23 -31.31 4.30
CA LEU A 723 -42.12 -32.69 3.80
C LEU A 723 -41.29 -32.79 2.52
N ARG A 724 -41.29 -31.77 1.64
CA ARG A 724 -40.47 -31.75 0.42
C ARG A 724 -38.99 -31.97 0.69
N VAL A 725 -38.46 -31.40 1.76
CA VAL A 725 -37.05 -31.55 2.16
C VAL A 725 -36.63 -33.03 2.22
N PHE A 726 -37.56 -33.90 2.64
CA PHE A 726 -37.35 -35.33 2.82
C PHE A 726 -37.74 -36.15 1.58
N VAL A 727 -38.86 -35.82 0.95
CA VAL A 727 -39.37 -36.55 -0.22
C VAL A 727 -38.44 -36.38 -1.43
N GLU A 728 -38.09 -35.13 -1.77
CA GLU A 728 -37.26 -34.83 -2.95
C GLU A 728 -35.82 -35.33 -2.76
N GLY A 729 -35.32 -35.37 -1.51
CA GLY A 729 -34.00 -35.93 -1.18
C GLY A 729 -33.91 -37.46 -1.29
N ASP A 730 -34.99 -38.18 -0.97
CA ASP A 730 -35.05 -39.64 -1.08
C ASP A 730 -35.17 -40.09 -2.55
N GLU A 731 -35.88 -39.31 -3.38
CA GLU A 731 -35.97 -39.54 -4.84
C GLU A 731 -34.62 -39.34 -5.53
N ALA A 732 -33.91 -38.23 -5.24
CA ALA A 732 -32.56 -37.98 -5.77
C ALA A 732 -31.56 -39.08 -5.38
N SER A 733 -31.67 -39.62 -4.16
CA SER A 733 -30.81 -40.71 -3.68
C SER A 733 -31.09 -42.06 -4.39
N ARG A 734 -32.34 -42.30 -4.79
CA ARG A 734 -32.75 -43.50 -5.55
C ARG A 734 -32.34 -43.42 -7.02
N GLU A 735 -32.41 -42.24 -7.63
CA GLU A 735 -31.92 -42.04 -9.00
C GLU A 735 -30.40 -42.21 -9.09
N ALA A 736 -29.64 -41.70 -8.11
CA ALA A 736 -28.18 -41.87 -8.05
C ALA A 736 -27.72 -43.32 -7.75
N SER A 737 -28.57 -44.13 -7.11
CA SER A 737 -28.30 -45.55 -6.88
C SER A 737 -28.81 -46.44 -8.02
N GLY A 738 -29.82 -46.01 -8.77
CA GLY A 738 -30.31 -46.66 -9.99
C GLY A 738 -29.36 -46.53 -11.18
N SER A 739 -28.63 -45.41 -11.32
CA SER A 739 -27.67 -45.20 -12.41
C SER A 739 -26.42 -46.10 -12.32
N ASN A 740 -26.12 -46.67 -11.15
CA ASN A 740 -25.04 -47.65 -10.97
C ASN A 740 -25.50 -49.11 -11.22
N GLY A 741 -26.80 -49.34 -11.45
CA GLY A 741 -27.36 -50.67 -11.70
C GLY A 741 -27.35 -51.09 -13.18
N GLU A 742 -27.45 -50.15 -14.12
CA GLU A 742 -27.54 -50.46 -15.56
C GLU A 742 -26.18 -50.76 -16.22
N LEU A 743 -25.06 -50.58 -15.53
CA LEU A 743 -23.72 -50.92 -16.04
C LEU A 743 -23.26 -52.36 -15.69
N ASN A 744 -24.02 -53.12 -14.90
CA ASN A 744 -23.65 -54.48 -14.46
C ASN A 744 -24.50 -55.61 -15.07
N GLU A 745 -25.43 -55.32 -15.99
CA GLU A 745 -26.15 -56.36 -16.76
C GLU A 745 -25.68 -56.49 -18.22
N ALA A 746 -24.61 -55.79 -18.60
CA ALA A 746 -23.93 -55.95 -19.89
C ALA A 746 -22.43 -56.27 -19.71
N SER A 747 -22.14 -57.39 -19.03
CA SER A 747 -20.81 -58.04 -19.06
C SER A 747 -20.93 -59.55 -18.92
#